data_AF-A0A952Q7G8-F1
#
_entry.id   AF-A0A952Q7G8-F1
#
_cell.length_a   1.000
_cell.length_b   1.000
_cell.length_c   1.000
_cell.angle_alpha   90.00
_cell.angle_beta   90.00
_cell.angle_gamma   90.00
#
_symmetry.space_group_name_H-M   'P 1'
#
loop_
_entity.id
_entity.type
_entity.pdbx_description
1 polymer ?
#
loop_
_entity_poly.entity_id
_entity_poly.type
_entity_poly.pdbx_seq_one_letter_code
_entity_poly.pdbx_strand_id
1 'polypeptide(L)'
;MRRLIVWIAILMSSLSLPLIGVRTLRPAPTNTSCLQLLAPTTGDVVMVDLSTGAASLDARNAFPIPLATPISSYYAPLSPDQTRFVEANNVTEAGPPAFKLSIRKPSTTYRRLLTPSTVAERFVWSHDSRYVAFTEMRGWGANGPVVNFAIADAATSHVNREVIAESLDDGWFNRTREFVWSPDSTLVALTMYRSNVGATLALRSPDSDQSTYLSFPNEQINYIGWSPDSQIVVIITLGSTGYNLFIIHRNGQLLKQTAFYPYFYPYLVPSEDSGSKILEWSSDGQYFFFTQNAADKLRIDIYNLNGERQLAEPLVVKSPFLWSSLPHTLIYGGEQSDRPTLYTLDASTGISTLLIDDIEPYSVSPSPDSSMLAIITSTRPNYFTPHLISVALDQHTTPFGTFESVGQYFPRLSPITHEHLSNVFSRWSPDSKSIMLTAENASFYTIRWLRIQSGMVQQLQFPKQELPYERLDGFWLTNEIIWLSQVADGRQTVWLLDTHSATKLLFLSATDIDSYNAVWFDDSYILARNSTTTIISRLIDGAAVFSFQLPTVAYGVPYMEPYERAVLLFRPRDSSMARPTLYLITGTSTVDYTAPMDLTRPAWSSDGEMFAYVAKDDYTSGWRLEIMSRNGTRLKELPVQPLLSNLDLYYEQVRWTNCD
;
A
#
# COMPACT_ATOMS: atom_id res chain seq x y z
N MET A 1 -22.96 -25.37 51.28
CA MET A 1 -24.26 -24.83 51.75
C MET A 1 -24.32 -24.91 53.27
N ARG A 2 -24.95 -23.91 53.92
CA ARG A 2 -25.56 -23.94 55.29
C ARG A 2 -24.68 -24.37 56.49
N ARG A 3 -24.27 -23.41 57.34
CA ARG A 3 -24.85 -23.09 58.70
C ARG A 3 -24.06 -23.84 59.84
N LEU A 4 -23.86 -23.35 61.08
CA LEU A 4 -24.49 -22.27 61.89
C LEU A 4 -23.60 -21.91 63.14
N ILE A 5 -23.49 -20.61 63.53
CA ILE A 5 -23.60 -19.99 64.92
C ILE A 5 -22.79 -20.55 66.13
N VAL A 6 -22.32 -19.82 67.19
CA VAL A 6 -22.11 -18.40 67.66
C VAL A 6 -21.27 -18.45 68.96
N TRP A 7 -20.75 -17.28 69.44
CA TRP A 7 -20.42 -16.81 70.82
C TRP A 7 -19.01 -16.18 70.84
N ILE A 8 -18.74 -14.86 70.91
CA ILE A 8 -19.23 -13.66 71.65
C ILE A 8 -18.50 -13.39 72.98
N ALA A 9 -18.00 -12.14 73.11
CA ALA A 9 -17.59 -11.35 74.30
C ALA A 9 -16.10 -11.37 74.77
N ILE A 10 -15.50 -10.29 75.33
CA ILE A 10 -15.72 -8.81 75.33
C ILE A 10 -14.43 -8.15 75.89
N LEU A 11 -13.98 -6.99 75.34
CA LEU A 11 -13.19 -5.88 75.96
C LEU A 11 -12.69 -4.99 74.77
N MET A 12 -13.10 -3.74 74.55
CA MET A 12 -12.91 -2.51 75.34
C MET A 12 -11.43 -2.29 75.72
N SER A 13 -10.77 -1.14 75.52
CA SER A 13 -11.02 0.12 74.81
C SER A 13 -9.65 0.86 74.67
N SER A 14 -9.41 2.04 74.08
CA SER A 14 -10.14 3.01 73.23
C SER A 14 -9.16 4.08 72.75
N LEU A 15 -9.19 4.52 71.48
CA LEU A 15 -8.59 5.79 71.02
C LEU A 15 -9.43 6.40 69.88
N SER A 16 -9.43 7.73 69.79
CA SER A 16 -10.53 8.50 69.17
C SER A 16 -10.07 9.69 68.33
N LEU A 17 -10.97 10.15 67.44
CA LEU A 17 -10.97 11.37 66.61
C LEU A 17 -10.33 11.25 65.20
N PRO A 18 -10.82 12.02 64.19
CA PRO A 18 -12.19 12.55 64.00
C PRO A 18 -12.77 12.30 62.60
N LEU A 19 -14.07 12.59 62.44
CA LEU A 19 -14.73 12.62 61.13
C LEU A 19 -14.27 13.81 60.29
N ILE A 20 -14.09 13.59 58.98
CA ILE A 20 -14.51 14.56 57.95
C ILE A 20 -15.37 13.81 56.95
N GLY A 21 -16.61 14.26 56.77
CA GLY A 21 -17.48 13.79 55.70
C GLY A 21 -17.61 14.86 54.63
N VAL A 22 -17.36 14.52 53.37
CA VAL A 22 -17.87 15.26 52.22
C VAL A 22 -18.50 14.28 51.24
N ARG A 23 -19.75 14.55 50.89
CA ARG A 23 -20.57 13.77 49.97
C ARG A 23 -20.59 14.50 48.63
N THR A 24 -19.72 14.12 47.70
CA THR A 24 -19.81 14.57 46.31
C THR A 24 -20.45 13.49 45.44
N LEU A 25 -21.69 13.73 45.04
CA LEU A 25 -22.26 13.05 43.87
C LEU A 25 -21.41 13.48 42.67
N ARG A 26 -20.73 12.54 42.02
CA ARG A 26 -20.24 12.79 40.65
C ARG A 26 -21.49 12.96 39.77
N PRO A 27 -21.62 14.04 38.98
CA PRO A 27 -22.51 13.98 37.84
C PRO A 27 -22.02 12.86 36.91
N ALA A 28 -22.94 12.20 36.21
CA ALA A 28 -22.55 11.36 35.09
C ALA A 28 -21.83 12.24 34.04
N PRO A 29 -20.85 11.71 33.28
CA PRO A 29 -20.29 12.44 32.16
C PRO A 29 -21.43 12.73 31.17
N THR A 30 -21.82 14.00 31.08
CA THR A 30 -22.59 14.48 29.94
C THR A 30 -21.63 14.49 28.77
N ASN A 31 -21.84 13.64 27.77
CA ASN A 31 -21.11 13.68 26.51
C ASN A 31 -21.41 15.02 25.80
N THR A 32 -20.66 16.07 26.15
CA THR A 32 -20.71 17.37 25.50
C THR A 32 -19.93 17.28 24.21
N SER A 33 -20.66 17.14 23.09
CA SER A 33 -20.08 17.28 21.76
C SER A 33 -19.56 18.71 21.58
N CYS A 34 -18.31 18.82 21.15
CA CYS A 34 -17.63 20.07 20.86
C CYS A 34 -17.31 20.15 19.38
N LEU A 35 -17.15 21.38 18.89
CA LEU A 35 -16.83 21.64 17.49
C LEU A 35 -15.57 22.48 17.38
N GLN A 36 -14.61 21.97 16.63
CA GLN A 36 -13.30 22.55 16.41
C GLN A 36 -13.29 23.31 15.07
N LEU A 37 -12.99 24.60 15.10
CA LEU A 37 -12.77 25.45 13.93
C LEU A 37 -11.28 25.70 13.75
N LEU A 38 -10.77 25.54 12.52
CA LEU A 38 -9.36 25.74 12.20
C LEU A 38 -9.16 26.98 11.30
N ALA A 39 -8.31 27.91 11.73
CA ALA A 39 -7.88 29.06 10.92
C ALA A 39 -6.56 28.73 10.19
N PRO A 40 -6.55 28.59 8.85
CA PRO A 40 -5.38 28.13 8.08
C PRO A 40 -4.26 29.17 7.99
N THR A 41 -4.57 30.46 8.09
CA THR A 41 -3.59 31.55 8.00
C THR A 41 -2.82 31.81 9.30
N THR A 42 -3.43 31.52 10.46
CA THR A 42 -2.83 31.73 11.79
C THR A 42 -2.51 30.44 12.54
N GLY A 43 -3.09 29.30 12.14
CA GLY A 43 -3.00 28.03 12.85
C GLY A 43 -3.92 27.95 14.07
N ASP A 44 -4.73 28.98 14.33
CA ASP A 44 -5.57 29.05 15.53
C ASP A 44 -6.65 27.97 15.55
N VAL A 45 -6.86 27.42 16.75
CA VAL A 45 -7.94 26.48 17.05
C VAL A 45 -8.97 27.19 17.93
N VAL A 46 -10.20 27.27 17.44
CA VAL A 46 -11.35 27.71 18.24
C VAL A 46 -12.22 26.50 18.56
N MET A 47 -12.38 26.23 19.86
CA MET A 47 -13.28 25.18 20.37
C MET A 47 -14.61 25.81 20.74
N VAL A 48 -15.71 25.27 20.21
CA VAL A 48 -17.09 25.71 20.45
C VAL A 48 -17.86 24.63 21.20
N ASP A 49 -18.33 24.94 22.40
CA ASP A 49 -19.23 24.08 23.18
C ASP A 49 -20.65 24.18 22.61
N LEU A 50 -21.19 23.05 22.14
CA LEU A 50 -22.51 23.02 21.51
C LEU A 50 -23.68 23.12 22.49
N SER A 51 -23.45 22.95 23.79
CA SER A 51 -24.47 23.17 24.83
C SER A 51 -24.62 24.66 25.17
N THR A 52 -23.53 25.35 25.47
CA THR A 52 -23.54 26.77 25.89
C THR A 52 -23.41 27.78 24.74
N GLY A 53 -22.82 27.37 23.61
CA GLY A 53 -22.43 28.30 22.53
C GLY A 53 -21.18 29.13 22.85
N ALA A 54 -20.46 28.83 23.94
CA ALA A 54 -19.21 29.49 24.28
C ALA A 54 -18.07 29.03 23.36
N ALA A 55 -17.18 29.95 23.02
CA ALA A 55 -15.98 29.70 22.21
C ALA A 55 -14.71 30.01 23.00
N SER A 56 -13.70 29.14 22.91
CA SER A 56 -12.37 29.34 23.51
C SER A 56 -11.26 29.17 22.47
N LEU A 57 -10.21 30.00 22.57
CA LEU A 57 -9.06 30.04 21.67
C LEU A 57 -7.82 29.38 22.34
N ASP A 58 -7.20 28.38 21.71
CA ASP A 58 -5.88 27.87 22.12
C ASP A 58 -4.82 28.31 21.09
N ALA A 59 -4.00 29.29 21.48
CA ALA A 59 -2.99 29.91 20.62
C ALA A 59 -1.59 29.35 20.96
N ARG A 60 -1.11 28.38 20.18
CA ARG A 60 0.26 27.83 20.30
C ARG A 60 0.94 27.63 18.95
N ASN A 61 1.78 28.61 18.59
CA ASN A 61 2.92 28.56 17.66
C ASN A 61 2.86 27.60 16.45
N ALA A 62 2.47 28.09 15.26
CA ALA A 62 2.86 27.51 13.97
C ALA A 62 2.89 28.55 12.83
N PHE A 63 3.62 28.25 11.74
CA PHE A 63 3.83 29.11 10.55
C PHE A 63 2.85 28.78 9.40
N PRO A 64 2.63 29.69 8.43
CA PRO A 64 1.63 29.54 7.37
C PRO A 64 1.95 28.46 6.33
N ILE A 65 0.89 27.87 5.75
CA ILE A 65 0.95 26.82 4.73
C ILE A 65 0.51 27.40 3.36
N PRO A 66 1.31 27.33 2.29
CA PRO A 66 0.87 27.68 0.94
C PRO A 66 0.06 26.57 0.26
N LEU A 67 -0.81 26.95 -0.68
CA LEU A 67 -1.57 26.06 -1.56
C LEU A 67 -0.64 25.35 -2.55
N ALA A 68 -0.75 24.02 -2.65
CA ALA A 68 0.11 23.19 -3.50
C ALA A 68 -0.52 22.88 -4.87
N THR A 69 0.32 22.76 -5.90
CA THR A 69 -0.03 22.17 -7.20
C THR A 69 0.01 20.63 -7.17
N PRO A 70 -0.75 19.89 -8.03
CA PRO A 70 -0.75 18.43 -8.03
C PRO A 70 0.45 17.85 -8.81
N ILE A 71 1.13 16.86 -8.23
CA ILE A 71 2.33 16.21 -8.81
C ILE A 71 2.18 14.68 -8.75
N SER A 72 2.84 13.95 -9.65
CA SER A 72 2.76 12.49 -9.79
C SER A 72 3.15 11.71 -8.53
N SER A 73 2.35 10.70 -8.21
CA SER A 73 2.61 9.71 -7.15
C SER A 73 3.47 8.57 -7.67
N TYR A 74 4.68 8.43 -7.14
CA TYR A 74 5.57 7.31 -7.44
C TYR A 74 5.35 6.18 -6.43
N TYR A 75 4.89 5.02 -6.94
CA TYR A 75 4.64 3.76 -6.21
C TYR A 75 3.64 3.84 -5.03
N ALA A 76 2.57 3.05 -5.14
CA ALA A 76 1.53 2.93 -4.11
C ALA A 76 1.29 1.46 -3.68
N PRO A 77 2.27 0.78 -3.05
CA PRO A 77 2.07 -0.56 -2.52
C PRO A 77 0.92 -0.60 -1.52
N LEU A 78 -0.06 -1.44 -1.86
CA LEU A 78 -1.11 -1.88 -0.97
C LEU A 78 -0.51 -2.63 0.23
N SER A 79 -1.18 -2.54 1.38
CA SER A 79 -0.95 -3.44 2.49
C SER A 79 -1.32 -4.88 2.11
N PRO A 80 -0.74 -5.92 2.74
CA PRO A 80 -1.12 -7.31 2.51
C PRO A 80 -2.62 -7.59 2.67
N ASP A 81 -3.30 -6.90 3.58
CA ASP A 81 -4.76 -6.96 3.77
C ASP A 81 -5.58 -6.16 2.73
N GLN A 82 -4.92 -5.47 1.79
CA GLN A 82 -5.47 -4.59 0.75
C GLN A 82 -6.29 -3.40 1.28
N THR A 83 -6.40 -3.20 2.60
CA THR A 83 -7.22 -2.13 3.20
C THR A 83 -6.58 -0.75 3.16
N ARG A 84 -5.27 -0.67 2.89
CA ARG A 84 -4.45 0.53 2.95
C ARG A 84 -3.43 0.55 1.82
N PHE A 85 -2.91 1.74 1.51
CA PHE A 85 -1.68 1.91 0.71
C PHE A 85 -0.84 3.06 1.26
N VAL A 86 0.44 3.05 0.94
CA VAL A 86 1.34 4.18 1.20
C VAL A 86 1.44 5.02 -0.07
N GLU A 87 1.27 6.33 0.06
CA GLU A 87 1.31 7.31 -1.02
C GLU A 87 2.50 8.25 -0.81
N ALA A 88 3.45 8.27 -1.75
CA ALA A 88 4.56 9.22 -1.77
C ALA A 88 4.20 10.44 -2.63
N ASN A 89 3.86 11.56 -1.97
CA ASN A 89 3.51 12.82 -2.63
C ASN A 89 4.74 13.73 -2.71
N ASN A 90 5.18 14.15 -3.91
CA ASN A 90 6.22 15.18 -4.04
C ASN A 90 5.70 16.52 -3.51
N VAL A 91 6.49 17.21 -2.69
CA VAL A 91 6.13 18.48 -2.03
C VAL A 91 7.10 19.62 -2.30
N THR A 92 7.95 19.47 -3.31
CA THR A 92 8.97 20.47 -3.69
C THR A 92 8.59 21.15 -4.99
N GLU A 93 8.28 22.46 -4.92
CA GLU A 93 8.13 23.31 -6.10
C GLU A 93 9.46 23.97 -6.54
N ALA A 94 10.54 23.91 -5.72
CA ALA A 94 11.82 24.59 -6.02
C ALA A 94 13.08 23.99 -5.36
N GLY A 95 13.14 22.68 -5.09
CA GLY A 95 14.27 22.05 -4.38
C GLY A 95 14.50 20.57 -4.74
N PRO A 96 15.51 19.90 -4.14
CA PRO A 96 15.72 18.45 -4.31
C PRO A 96 14.47 17.69 -3.87
N PRO A 97 14.03 16.64 -4.60
CA PRO A 97 12.68 16.09 -4.49
C PRO A 97 12.39 15.56 -3.09
N ALA A 98 11.60 16.31 -2.33
CA ALA A 98 11.07 15.93 -1.03
C ALA A 98 9.72 15.24 -1.20
N PHE A 99 9.58 14.04 -0.63
CA PHE A 99 8.31 13.31 -0.63
C PHE A 99 7.69 13.34 0.78
N LYS A 100 6.39 13.60 0.86
CA LYS A 100 5.59 13.29 2.06
C LYS A 100 4.99 11.91 1.89
N LEU A 101 5.36 10.98 2.77
CA LEU A 101 4.65 9.71 2.87
C LEU A 101 3.34 9.92 3.62
N SER A 102 2.25 9.37 3.09
CA SER A 102 0.99 9.23 3.82
C SER A 102 0.39 7.84 3.64
N ILE A 103 -0.20 7.29 4.70
CA ILE A 103 -1.07 6.12 4.60
C ILE A 103 -2.48 6.58 4.25
N ARG A 104 -3.10 5.88 3.31
CA ARG A 104 -4.50 6.05 2.89
C ARG A 104 -5.22 4.72 2.99
N LYS A 105 -6.54 4.74 3.25
CA LYS A 105 -7.42 3.62 2.88
C LYS A 105 -7.97 3.91 1.49
N PRO A 106 -8.09 2.93 0.57
CA PRO A 106 -8.68 3.14 -0.76
C PRO A 106 -10.04 3.83 -0.69
N SER A 107 -10.86 3.39 0.26
CA SER A 107 -12.23 3.85 0.53
C SER A 107 -12.38 5.26 1.13
N THR A 108 -11.30 6.03 1.30
CA THR A 108 -11.36 7.30 2.06
C THR A 108 -10.45 8.38 1.49
N THR A 109 -10.90 9.63 1.58
CA THR A 109 -10.04 10.81 1.41
C THR A 109 -9.00 10.96 2.52
N TYR A 110 -9.20 10.28 3.67
CA TYR A 110 -8.34 10.31 4.86
C TYR A 110 -6.89 9.95 4.51
N ARG A 111 -6.04 10.97 4.53
CA ARG A 111 -4.58 10.87 4.45
C ARG A 111 -4.01 11.01 5.85
N ARG A 112 -3.28 10.01 6.31
CA ARG A 112 -2.47 10.11 7.52
C ARG A 112 -1.01 10.30 7.15
N LEU A 113 -0.46 11.47 7.47
CA LEU A 113 0.94 11.80 7.22
C LEU A 113 1.88 10.96 8.11
N LEU A 114 2.94 10.40 7.52
CA LEU A 114 4.00 9.66 8.22
C LEU A 114 5.26 10.51 8.43
N THR A 115 5.65 11.28 7.41
CA THR A 115 6.84 12.14 7.41
C THR A 115 6.47 13.60 7.15
N PRO A 116 7.00 14.57 7.95
CA PRO A 116 6.66 15.97 7.74
C PRO A 116 7.35 16.59 6.51
N SER A 117 8.56 16.15 6.13
CA SER A 117 9.37 16.85 5.10
C SER A 117 10.56 16.07 4.51
N THR A 118 10.60 14.74 4.61
CA THR A 118 11.83 13.95 4.34
C THR A 118 11.65 12.94 3.20
N VAL A 119 12.60 12.90 2.26
CA VAL A 119 12.61 11.96 1.13
C VAL A 119 12.52 10.53 1.66
N ALA A 120 11.46 9.81 1.32
CA ALA A 120 11.40 8.38 1.60
C ALA A 120 11.83 7.61 0.36
N GLU A 121 12.91 6.81 0.50
CA GLU A 121 13.51 6.10 -0.64
C GLU A 121 12.93 4.69 -0.82
N ARG A 122 12.60 4.03 0.30
CA ARG A 122 12.11 2.65 0.34
C ARG A 122 11.10 2.51 1.47
N PHE A 123 10.08 1.70 1.26
CA PHE A 123 9.05 1.41 2.26
C PHE A 123 8.44 0.02 2.02
N VAL A 124 8.21 -0.72 3.10
CA VAL A 124 7.69 -2.10 3.08
C VAL A 124 6.68 -2.28 4.20
N TRP A 125 5.49 -2.76 3.85
CA TRP A 125 4.47 -3.18 4.81
C TRP A 125 4.92 -4.44 5.56
N SER A 126 4.61 -4.49 6.85
CA SER A 126 4.60 -5.73 7.62
C SER A 126 3.51 -6.67 7.09
N HIS A 127 3.73 -7.99 7.26
CA HIS A 127 2.82 -9.02 6.75
C HIS A 127 1.42 -8.95 7.37
N ASP A 128 1.32 -8.52 8.64
CA ASP A 128 0.05 -8.28 9.35
C ASP A 128 -0.63 -6.95 8.97
N SER A 129 -0.05 -6.19 8.03
CA SER A 129 -0.49 -4.85 7.62
C SER A 129 -0.54 -3.81 8.75
N ARG A 130 -0.02 -4.08 9.96
CA ARG A 130 -0.09 -3.16 11.10
C ARG A 130 0.93 -2.05 10.99
N TYR A 131 2.09 -2.30 10.38
CA TYR A 131 3.21 -1.36 10.31
C TYR A 131 3.75 -1.13 8.91
N VAL A 132 4.37 0.02 8.71
CA VAL A 132 5.20 0.36 7.53
C VAL A 132 6.61 0.67 8.01
N ALA A 133 7.59 -0.12 7.58
CA ALA A 133 9.00 0.21 7.72
C ALA A 133 9.42 1.06 6.51
N PHE A 134 10.22 2.11 6.73
CA PHE A 134 10.71 2.97 5.65
C PHE A 134 12.04 3.65 6.00
N THR A 135 12.76 4.12 4.98
CA THR A 135 13.98 4.94 5.14
C THR A 135 13.71 6.39 4.78
N GLU A 136 13.95 7.31 5.73
CA GLU A 136 13.77 8.76 5.54
C GLU A 136 15.12 9.50 5.45
N MET A 137 15.37 10.25 4.37
CA MET A 137 16.51 11.15 4.24
C MET A 137 16.23 12.45 4.99
N ARG A 138 16.96 12.68 6.08
CA ARG A 138 16.76 13.83 6.97
C ARG A 138 17.38 15.12 6.43
N GLY A 139 18.41 15.00 5.59
CA GLY A 139 19.13 16.11 4.96
C GLY A 139 20.52 15.69 4.51
N TRP A 140 21.25 16.63 3.91
CA TRP A 140 22.64 16.45 3.49
C TRP A 140 23.56 16.95 4.60
N GLY A 141 24.28 16.03 5.24
CA GLY A 141 25.38 16.35 6.14
C GLY A 141 26.67 16.63 5.35
N ALA A 142 27.73 17.02 6.05
CA ALA A 142 29.03 17.32 5.43
C ALA A 142 29.63 16.12 4.66
N ASN A 143 29.26 14.89 5.02
CA ASN A 143 29.76 13.63 4.47
C ASN A 143 28.68 12.90 3.63
N GLY A 144 27.65 13.64 3.15
CA GLY A 144 26.53 13.09 2.38
C GLY A 144 25.19 12.96 3.14
N PRO A 145 24.19 12.28 2.55
CA PRO A 145 22.81 12.23 3.06
C PRO A 145 22.70 11.41 4.35
N VAL A 146 22.11 12.01 5.39
CA VAL A 146 21.77 11.32 6.65
C VAL A 146 20.43 10.63 6.46
N VAL A 147 20.38 9.31 6.70
CA VAL A 147 19.17 8.51 6.51
C VAL A 147 18.82 7.75 7.78
N ASN A 148 17.58 7.96 8.24
CA ASN A 148 17.01 7.23 9.37
C ASN A 148 16.18 6.05 8.87
N PHE A 149 16.06 5.04 9.71
CA PHE A 149 14.97 4.09 9.70
C PHE A 149 13.78 4.71 10.41
N ALA A 150 12.59 4.35 9.95
CA ALA A 150 11.38 4.57 10.69
C ALA A 150 10.44 3.38 10.56
N ILE A 151 9.71 3.11 11.62
CA ILE A 151 8.56 2.21 11.62
C ILE A 151 7.35 3.04 12.05
N ALA A 152 6.36 3.17 11.18
CA ALA A 152 5.06 3.71 11.54
C ALA A 152 4.10 2.58 11.86
N ASP A 153 3.41 2.65 13.01
CA ASP A 153 2.16 1.91 13.21
C ASP A 153 1.10 2.56 12.30
N ALA A 154 0.39 1.78 11.50
CA ALA A 154 -0.56 2.27 10.51
C ALA A 154 -1.95 2.59 11.10
N ALA A 155 -2.21 2.19 12.34
CA ALA A 155 -3.41 2.55 13.09
C ALA A 155 -3.18 3.80 13.97
N THR A 156 -2.07 3.88 14.71
CA THR A 156 -1.77 4.97 15.66
C THR A 156 -0.74 5.96 15.09
N SER A 157 -0.84 7.26 15.39
CA SER A 157 0.09 8.30 14.89
C SER A 157 1.56 8.13 15.29
N HIS A 158 1.90 7.08 16.04
CA HIS A 158 3.24 6.76 16.47
C HIS A 158 4.14 6.39 15.29
N VAL A 159 5.31 7.02 15.23
CA VAL A 159 6.38 6.70 14.28
C VAL A 159 7.66 6.55 15.07
N ASN A 160 8.10 5.31 15.27
CA ASN A 160 9.35 4.99 15.92
C ASN A 160 10.51 5.22 14.93
N ARG A 161 11.58 5.90 15.35
CA ARG A 161 12.71 6.28 14.49
C ARG A 161 14.04 5.82 15.06
N GLU A 162 14.89 5.26 14.21
CA GLU A 162 16.27 4.91 14.53
C GLU A 162 17.21 5.52 13.48
N VAL A 163 18.31 6.15 13.88
CA VAL A 163 19.30 6.69 12.94
C VAL A 163 20.15 5.53 12.40
N ILE A 164 20.04 5.19 11.11
CA ILE A 164 20.79 4.05 10.53
C ILE A 164 22.24 4.43 10.28
N ALA A 165 22.44 5.55 9.58
CA ALA A 165 23.75 5.94 9.08
C ALA A 165 23.88 7.47 8.97
N GLU A 166 24.98 7.97 9.50
CA GLU A 166 25.63 9.16 8.99
C GLU A 166 26.52 8.71 7.83
N SER A 167 26.32 9.33 6.65
CA SER A 167 26.93 8.89 5.40
C SER A 167 28.46 8.88 5.43
N LEU A 168 29.04 7.96 4.66
CA LEU A 168 30.45 7.93 4.27
C LEU A 168 30.53 8.23 2.78
N ASP A 169 31.53 9.03 2.38
CA ASP A 169 31.62 9.71 1.08
C ASP A 169 31.74 8.82 -0.17
N ASP A 170 31.72 7.49 -0.03
CA ASP A 170 32.14 6.55 -1.08
C ASP A 170 31.21 6.48 -2.32
N GLY A 171 30.12 7.24 -2.36
CA GLY A 171 29.27 7.42 -3.56
C GLY A 171 28.41 6.21 -3.97
N TRP A 172 28.63 5.02 -3.38
CA TRP A 172 27.92 3.77 -3.66
C TRP A 172 26.50 3.70 -3.03
N PHE A 173 25.76 4.81 -3.02
CA PHE A 173 24.50 5.00 -2.28
C PHE A 173 23.37 3.99 -2.54
N ASN A 174 23.45 3.18 -3.59
CA ASN A 174 22.44 2.19 -3.94
C ASN A 174 22.68 0.76 -3.38
N ARG A 175 23.82 0.49 -2.73
CA ARG A 175 24.09 -0.86 -2.21
C ARG A 175 23.42 -1.08 -0.84
N THR A 176 22.23 -1.65 -0.92
CA THR A 176 21.62 -2.54 0.10
C THR A 176 21.49 -1.98 1.51
N ARG A 177 20.79 -0.84 1.64
CA ARG A 177 19.85 -0.62 2.76
C ARG A 177 18.68 -1.59 2.59
N GLU A 178 18.91 -2.85 2.95
CA GLU A 178 17.89 -3.88 2.99
C GLU A 178 17.29 -3.91 4.38
N PHE A 179 15.96 -3.87 4.43
CA PHE A 179 15.21 -4.18 5.63
C PHE A 179 14.08 -5.13 5.25
N VAL A 180 13.94 -6.20 6.04
CA VAL A 180 12.98 -7.27 5.79
C VAL A 180 12.26 -7.62 7.08
N TRP A 181 10.94 -7.56 7.02
CA TRP A 181 10.07 -7.97 8.12
C TRP A 181 10.18 -9.48 8.35
N SER A 182 10.14 -9.90 9.61
CA SER A 182 9.83 -11.28 9.93
C SER A 182 8.42 -11.63 9.41
N PRO A 183 8.17 -12.87 8.97
CA PRO A 183 6.83 -13.34 8.61
C PRO A 183 5.78 -13.08 9.69
N ASP A 184 6.14 -13.20 10.98
CA ASP A 184 5.27 -12.91 12.12
C ASP A 184 5.06 -11.40 12.38
N SER A 185 5.70 -10.51 11.61
CA SER A 185 5.65 -9.04 11.73
C SER A 185 6.14 -8.45 13.07
N THR A 186 6.67 -9.27 13.99
CA THR A 186 7.13 -8.82 15.31
C THR A 186 8.53 -8.21 15.32
N LEU A 187 9.30 -8.41 14.24
CA LEU A 187 10.66 -7.91 14.07
C LEU A 187 10.88 -7.43 12.63
N VAL A 188 11.80 -6.50 12.47
CA VAL A 188 12.42 -6.16 11.19
C VAL A 188 13.93 -6.29 11.33
N ALA A 189 14.53 -7.02 10.40
CA ALA A 189 15.97 -7.14 10.26
C ALA A 189 16.43 -6.07 9.26
N LEU A 190 17.41 -5.25 9.62
CA LEU A 190 17.91 -4.15 8.79
C LEU A 190 19.43 -4.08 8.76
N THR A 191 19.99 -3.74 7.60
CA THR A 191 21.43 -3.44 7.47
C THR A 191 21.74 -2.00 7.88
N MET A 192 22.73 -1.86 8.75
CA MET A 192 23.40 -0.60 9.07
C MET A 192 24.84 -0.67 8.59
N TYR A 193 25.42 0.46 8.20
CA TYR A 193 26.86 0.59 8.00
C TYR A 193 27.36 1.73 8.90
N ARG A 194 28.33 1.42 9.77
CA ARG A 194 28.92 2.39 10.71
C ARG A 194 30.41 2.48 10.44
N SER A 195 30.92 3.70 10.24
CA SER A 195 32.28 4.00 9.78
C SER A 195 33.41 3.30 10.55
N ASN A 196 33.20 3.07 11.84
CA ASN A 196 34.15 2.49 12.77
C ASN A 196 33.84 1.04 13.19
N VAL A 197 32.77 0.43 12.65
CA VAL A 197 32.31 -0.92 13.03
C VAL A 197 32.12 -1.83 11.80
N GLY A 198 31.96 -1.28 10.60
CA GLY A 198 31.60 -2.02 9.39
C GLY A 198 30.09 -2.24 9.28
N ALA A 199 29.68 -3.29 8.58
CA ALA A 199 28.27 -3.66 8.52
C ALA A 199 27.77 -4.17 9.89
N THR A 200 26.54 -3.83 10.22
CA THR A 200 25.86 -4.26 11.44
C THR A 200 24.43 -4.62 11.09
N LEU A 201 23.99 -5.81 11.48
CA LEU A 201 22.58 -6.16 11.50
C LEU A 201 21.95 -5.54 12.74
N ALA A 202 20.81 -4.87 12.59
CA ALA A 202 19.91 -4.61 13.71
C ALA A 202 18.62 -5.42 13.55
N LEU A 203 18.20 -6.08 14.63
CA LEU A 203 16.88 -6.69 14.77
C LEU A 203 16.05 -5.77 15.68
N ARG A 204 15.06 -5.09 15.10
CA ARG A 204 14.21 -4.11 15.80
C ARG A 204 12.77 -4.61 15.88
N SER A 205 12.13 -4.46 17.03
CA SER A 205 10.68 -4.69 17.16
C SER A 205 9.93 -3.37 16.91
N PRO A 206 8.77 -3.38 16.24
CA PRO A 206 8.02 -2.14 15.98
C PRO A 206 7.48 -1.50 17.28
N ASP A 207 7.17 -2.32 18.29
CA ASP A 207 6.63 -1.91 19.58
C ASP A 207 7.74 -1.62 20.63
N SER A 208 9.03 -1.62 20.26
CA SER A 208 10.15 -1.35 21.18
C SER A 208 11.17 -0.37 20.61
N ASP A 209 11.72 0.48 21.47
CA ASP A 209 12.84 1.35 21.10
C ASP A 209 14.19 0.61 21.07
N GLN A 210 14.24 -0.61 21.64
CA GLN A 210 15.43 -1.43 21.71
C GLN A 210 15.63 -2.27 20.44
N SER A 211 16.84 -2.19 19.89
CA SER A 211 17.33 -3.03 18.79
C SER A 211 18.41 -3.98 19.31
N THR A 212 18.41 -5.22 18.83
CA THR A 212 19.53 -6.16 19.03
C THR A 212 20.52 -5.99 17.88
N TYR A 213 21.77 -5.64 18.18
CA TYR A 213 22.80 -5.37 17.18
C TYR A 213 23.80 -6.53 17.08
N LEU A 214 24.14 -6.92 15.84
CA LEU A 214 25.23 -7.84 15.54
C LEU A 214 26.17 -7.20 14.54
N SER A 215 27.44 -7.04 14.92
CA SER A 215 28.45 -6.36 14.09
C SER A 215 29.33 -7.36 13.36
N PHE A 216 29.55 -7.11 12.07
CA PHE A 216 30.33 -7.92 11.15
C PHE A 216 31.55 -7.08 10.69
N PRO A 217 32.61 -7.00 11.52
CA PRO A 217 33.70 -6.06 11.30
C PRO A 217 34.47 -6.38 10.02
N ASN A 218 34.62 -5.37 9.16
CA ASN A 218 35.24 -5.44 7.83
C ASN A 218 34.47 -6.29 6.79
N GLU A 219 33.18 -6.53 7.01
CA GLU A 219 32.30 -7.19 6.05
C GLU A 219 31.20 -6.23 5.55
N GLN A 220 30.70 -6.47 4.34
CA GLN A 220 29.51 -5.82 3.78
C GLN A 220 28.35 -6.82 3.80
N ILE A 221 27.23 -6.52 4.47
CA ILE A 221 26.03 -7.35 4.37
C ILE A 221 25.39 -7.09 2.99
N ASN A 222 25.26 -8.15 2.19
CA ASN A 222 24.65 -8.07 0.85
C ASN A 222 23.21 -8.54 0.83
N TYR A 223 22.85 -9.57 1.62
CA TYR A 223 21.51 -10.15 1.63
C TYR A 223 21.06 -10.52 3.04
N ILE A 224 19.78 -10.31 3.33
CA ILE A 224 19.09 -10.78 4.55
C ILE A 224 17.83 -11.55 4.15
N GLY A 225 17.51 -12.65 4.84
CA GLY A 225 16.18 -13.25 4.77
C GLY A 225 15.78 -14.01 6.02
N TRP A 226 14.48 -13.97 6.36
CA TRP A 226 13.89 -14.66 7.50
C TRP A 226 13.35 -16.03 7.12
N SER A 227 13.53 -17.02 8.00
CA SER A 227 12.78 -18.28 7.92
C SER A 227 11.27 -18.02 8.07
N PRO A 228 10.39 -18.84 7.44
CA PRO A 228 8.94 -18.73 7.54
C PRO A 228 8.40 -18.71 8.98
N ASP A 229 9.06 -19.42 9.90
CA ASP A 229 8.70 -19.48 11.32
C ASP A 229 9.17 -18.26 12.15
N SER A 230 9.83 -17.30 11.51
CA SER A 230 10.39 -16.09 12.14
C SER A 230 11.41 -16.35 13.27
N GLN A 231 12.00 -17.54 13.34
CA GLN A 231 13.00 -17.89 14.36
C GLN A 231 14.45 -17.70 13.88
N ILE A 232 14.69 -17.69 12.57
CA ILE A 232 16.03 -17.64 11.97
C ILE A 232 16.13 -16.47 11.00
N VAL A 233 17.27 -15.79 11.04
CA VAL A 233 17.75 -14.83 10.04
C VAL A 233 18.98 -15.44 9.39
N VAL A 234 18.95 -15.55 8.06
CA VAL A 234 20.14 -15.86 7.27
C VAL A 234 20.68 -14.57 6.67
N ILE A 235 22.00 -14.43 6.73
CA ILE A 235 22.74 -13.28 6.20
C ILE A 235 23.87 -13.78 5.32
N ILE A 236 24.03 -13.15 4.15
CA ILE A 236 25.21 -13.30 3.31
C ILE A 236 25.99 -11.99 3.35
N THR A 237 27.24 -12.04 3.80
CA THR A 237 28.17 -10.91 3.76
C THR A 237 29.30 -11.15 2.76
N LEU A 238 29.94 -10.07 2.31
CA LEU A 238 31.20 -10.08 1.58
C LEU A 238 32.30 -9.56 2.51
N GLY A 239 33.23 -10.44 2.87
CA GLY A 239 34.46 -10.11 3.57
C GLY A 239 35.67 -10.08 2.63
N SER A 240 36.85 -9.84 3.19
CA SER A 240 38.11 -9.74 2.43
C SER A 240 38.56 -11.03 1.73
N THR A 241 38.05 -12.19 2.16
CA THR A 241 38.42 -13.52 1.63
C THR A 241 37.33 -14.20 0.80
N GLY A 242 36.20 -13.52 0.56
CA GLY A 242 35.02 -14.07 -0.09
C GLY A 242 33.75 -13.82 0.71
N TYR A 243 32.75 -14.66 0.49
CA TYR A 243 31.47 -14.50 1.15
C TYR A 243 31.37 -15.35 2.42
N ASN A 244 30.65 -14.83 3.40
CA ASN A 244 30.31 -15.55 4.63
C ASN A 244 28.79 -15.68 4.74
N LEU A 245 28.35 -16.91 5.00
CA LEU A 245 26.97 -17.26 5.33
C LEU A 245 26.84 -17.32 6.85
N PHE A 246 25.93 -16.52 7.42
CA PHE A 246 25.59 -16.57 8.84
C PHE A 246 24.16 -17.03 9.01
N ILE A 247 23.94 -17.96 9.95
CA ILE A 247 22.62 -18.39 10.40
C ILE A 247 22.49 -17.94 11.85
N ILE A 248 21.51 -17.08 12.11
CA ILE A 248 21.35 -16.32 13.35
C ILE A 248 19.94 -16.55 13.87
N HIS A 249 19.80 -16.85 15.16
CA HIS A 249 18.49 -16.95 15.80
C HIS A 249 17.90 -15.56 16.05
N ARG A 250 16.57 -15.42 16.08
CA ARG A 250 15.83 -14.14 16.22
C ARG A 250 16.18 -13.29 17.45
N ASN A 251 16.83 -13.89 18.46
CA ASN A 251 17.35 -13.19 19.65
C ASN A 251 18.78 -12.64 19.47
N GLY A 252 19.34 -12.72 18.26
CA GLY A 252 20.71 -12.32 17.94
C GLY A 252 21.78 -13.40 18.16
N GLN A 253 21.44 -14.60 18.66
CA GLN A 253 22.43 -15.65 18.85
C GLN A 253 22.92 -16.20 17.50
N LEU A 254 24.23 -16.10 17.23
CA LEU A 254 24.86 -16.79 16.09
C LEU A 254 24.76 -18.32 16.29
N LEU A 255 24.13 -19.00 15.35
CA LEU A 255 24.00 -20.47 15.34
C LEU A 255 25.09 -21.12 14.47
N LYS A 256 25.36 -20.54 13.31
CA LYS A 256 26.32 -21.07 12.32
C LYS A 256 26.98 -19.95 11.53
N GLN A 257 28.26 -20.12 11.24
CA GLN A 257 28.98 -19.36 10.22
C GLN A 257 29.65 -20.36 9.26
N THR A 258 29.52 -20.11 7.96
CA THR A 258 30.16 -20.89 6.88
C THR A 258 30.77 -19.93 5.87
N ALA A 259 32.10 -19.97 5.71
CA ALA A 259 32.80 -19.22 4.65
C ALA A 259 32.75 -19.97 3.32
N PHE A 260 32.58 -19.26 2.20
CA PHE A 260 32.63 -19.85 0.85
C PHE A 260 33.43 -18.99 -0.14
N TYR A 261 34.09 -19.67 -1.09
CA TYR A 261 35.28 -19.14 -1.78
C TYR A 261 34.98 -18.01 -2.80
N PRO A 262 35.95 -17.10 -3.05
CA PRO A 262 35.72 -15.73 -3.53
C PRO A 262 35.63 -15.56 -5.05
N TYR A 263 35.43 -16.64 -5.82
CA TYR A 263 34.95 -16.44 -7.19
C TYR A 263 33.48 -16.03 -7.08
N PHE A 264 33.22 -14.73 -6.90
CA PHE A 264 32.33 -13.93 -7.76
C PHE A 264 32.13 -12.49 -7.26
N TYR A 265 31.86 -11.58 -8.20
CA TYR A 265 31.03 -10.41 -7.92
C TYR A 265 29.57 -10.85 -8.04
N PRO A 266 28.64 -10.40 -7.19
CA PRO A 266 27.25 -10.58 -7.50
C PRO A 266 27.00 -9.61 -8.64
N TYR A 267 26.99 -10.11 -9.88
CA TYR A 267 26.47 -9.33 -10.98
C TYR A 267 24.98 -9.18 -10.69
N LEU A 268 24.66 -8.08 -10.01
CA LEU A 268 23.34 -7.48 -10.03
C LEU A 268 23.02 -7.34 -11.51
N VAL A 269 22.29 -8.30 -12.07
CA VAL A 269 21.63 -8.11 -13.35
C VAL A 269 20.65 -6.99 -13.06
N PRO A 270 20.87 -5.75 -13.54
CA PRO A 270 20.09 -4.59 -13.13
C PRO A 270 18.78 -4.54 -13.95
N SER A 271 18.16 -5.71 -14.09
CA SER A 271 16.78 -5.86 -14.50
C SER A 271 15.96 -5.56 -13.25
N GLU A 272 15.59 -4.28 -13.10
CA GLU A 272 14.72 -3.78 -12.03
C GLU A 272 13.40 -4.57 -11.96
N ASP A 273 12.98 -5.18 -13.08
CA ASP A 273 11.76 -5.99 -13.19
C ASP A 273 11.91 -7.50 -12.86
N SER A 274 13.13 -8.06 -12.82
CA SER A 274 13.32 -9.49 -12.46
C SER A 274 13.62 -9.72 -10.98
N GLY A 275 13.89 -8.64 -10.23
CA GLY A 275 14.01 -8.66 -8.77
C GLY A 275 14.91 -9.79 -8.25
N SER A 276 16.07 -10.00 -8.89
CA SER A 276 16.95 -11.17 -8.71
C SER A 276 17.06 -11.60 -7.24
N LYS A 277 16.27 -12.61 -6.87
CA LYS A 277 16.16 -13.07 -5.49
C LYS A 277 17.36 -13.92 -5.16
N ILE A 278 18.30 -13.31 -4.44
CA ILE A 278 19.56 -13.97 -4.06
C ILE A 278 19.43 -14.65 -2.69
N LEU A 279 18.30 -14.55 -1.99
CA LEU A 279 17.99 -15.46 -0.89
C LEU A 279 16.48 -15.72 -0.77
N GLU A 280 16.08 -16.98 -0.87
CA GLU A 280 14.70 -17.41 -0.55
C GLU A 280 14.70 -18.68 0.29
N TRP A 281 13.67 -18.81 1.13
CA TRP A 281 13.41 -19.96 2.00
C TRP A 281 12.32 -20.87 1.43
N SER A 282 12.47 -22.18 1.63
CA SER A 282 11.40 -23.16 1.41
C SER A 282 10.20 -22.84 2.31
N SER A 283 9.00 -23.22 1.89
CA SER A 283 7.75 -22.99 2.63
C SER A 283 7.77 -23.57 4.05
N ASP A 284 8.47 -24.70 4.23
CA ASP A 284 8.72 -25.40 5.50
C ASP A 284 9.86 -24.82 6.36
N GLY A 285 10.63 -23.85 5.84
CA GLY A 285 11.76 -23.21 6.52
C GLY A 285 12.97 -24.09 6.80
N GLN A 286 13.02 -25.32 6.30
CA GLN A 286 14.15 -26.23 6.50
C GLN A 286 15.33 -25.94 5.57
N TYR A 287 15.07 -25.30 4.43
CA TYR A 287 16.04 -24.99 3.40
C TYR A 287 15.96 -23.53 2.96
N PHE A 288 17.07 -23.03 2.45
CA PHE A 288 17.13 -21.81 1.67
C PHE A 288 18.10 -21.99 0.52
N PHE A 289 17.87 -21.28 -0.58
CA PHE A 289 18.81 -21.20 -1.69
C PHE A 289 19.36 -19.79 -1.84
N PHE A 290 20.54 -19.72 -2.43
CA PHE A 290 21.02 -18.52 -3.08
C PHE A 290 21.71 -18.84 -4.39
N THR A 291 21.70 -17.87 -5.31
CA THR A 291 22.37 -18.00 -6.60
C THR A 291 23.77 -17.42 -6.53
N GLN A 292 24.75 -18.17 -7.02
CA GLN A 292 26.12 -17.72 -7.26
C GLN A 292 26.39 -17.89 -8.74
N ASN A 293 26.88 -16.86 -9.43
CA ASN A 293 27.51 -17.11 -10.72
C ASN A 293 28.90 -17.75 -10.46
N ALA A 294 29.37 -18.61 -11.37
CA ALA A 294 30.50 -19.50 -11.18
C ALA A 294 31.14 -19.83 -12.54
N ALA A 295 32.38 -19.38 -12.74
CA ALA A 295 33.20 -19.46 -13.97
C ALA A 295 32.64 -18.82 -15.26
N ASP A 296 31.33 -18.84 -15.45
CA ASP A 296 30.52 -18.32 -16.57
C ASP A 296 29.01 -18.64 -16.40
N LYS A 297 28.65 -19.49 -15.43
CA LYS A 297 27.31 -20.07 -15.25
C LYS A 297 26.71 -19.71 -13.90
N LEU A 298 25.42 -19.44 -13.88
CA LEU A 298 24.66 -19.29 -12.64
C LEU A 298 24.41 -20.66 -12.01
N ARG A 299 24.89 -20.86 -10.77
CA ARG A 299 24.68 -22.03 -9.92
C ARG A 299 23.70 -21.69 -8.79
N ILE A 300 22.82 -22.64 -8.47
CA ILE A 300 22.06 -22.62 -7.21
C ILE A 300 22.87 -23.36 -6.16
N ASP A 301 23.08 -22.75 -4.99
CA ASP A 301 23.43 -23.51 -3.79
C ASP A 301 22.23 -23.56 -2.84
N ILE A 302 21.91 -24.76 -2.37
CA ILE A 302 20.88 -25.01 -1.37
C ILE A 302 21.55 -25.43 -0.06
N TYR A 303 21.14 -24.81 1.03
CA TYR A 303 21.60 -25.08 2.39
C TYR A 303 20.43 -25.45 3.28
N ASN A 304 20.68 -26.34 4.24
CA ASN A 304 19.76 -26.60 5.35
C ASN A 304 20.09 -25.70 6.56
N LEU A 305 19.25 -25.77 7.60
CA LEU A 305 19.44 -25.05 8.87
C LEU A 305 20.76 -25.35 9.61
N ASN A 306 21.41 -26.48 9.36
CA ASN A 306 22.73 -26.81 9.93
C ASN A 306 23.89 -26.07 9.22
N GLY A 307 23.58 -25.33 8.14
CA GLY A 307 24.55 -24.76 7.21
C GLY A 307 25.26 -25.82 6.37
N GLU A 308 24.67 -27.00 6.23
CA GLU A 308 25.15 -28.06 5.34
C GLU A 308 24.61 -27.81 3.93
N ARG A 309 25.52 -27.74 2.97
CA ARG A 309 25.22 -27.55 1.56
C ARG A 309 24.77 -28.90 0.97
N GLN A 310 23.51 -28.99 0.54
CA GLN A 310 22.94 -30.24 0.02
C GLN A 310 23.29 -30.48 -1.45
N LEU A 311 23.43 -29.41 -2.23
CA LEU A 311 23.63 -29.50 -3.67
C LEU A 311 24.72 -28.59 -4.21
N ALA A 312 25.33 -29.06 -5.30
CA ALA A 312 26.55 -28.46 -5.83
C ALA A 312 26.76 -28.55 -7.35
N GLU A 313 25.90 -29.24 -8.10
CA GLU A 313 26.18 -29.45 -9.52
C GLU A 313 26.08 -28.14 -10.33
N PRO A 314 27.06 -27.83 -11.20
CA PRO A 314 27.07 -26.64 -12.03
C PRO A 314 26.13 -26.81 -13.22
N LEU A 315 24.83 -26.82 -12.93
CA LEU A 315 23.79 -26.61 -13.92
C LEU A 315 23.98 -25.22 -14.55
N VAL A 316 23.71 -25.08 -15.84
CA VAL A 316 23.52 -23.76 -16.46
C VAL A 316 22.13 -23.30 -16.07
N VAL A 317 22.02 -22.57 -14.97
CA VAL A 317 20.71 -22.15 -14.46
C VAL A 317 20.33 -20.79 -15.06
N LYS A 318 19.08 -20.66 -15.49
CA LYS A 318 18.48 -19.42 -15.99
C LYS A 318 17.31 -19.05 -15.07
N SER A 319 17.06 -17.75 -14.92
CA SER A 319 15.83 -17.26 -14.28
C SER A 319 14.62 -17.89 -14.99
N PRO A 320 13.55 -18.29 -14.27
CA PRO A 320 13.24 -17.96 -12.88
C PRO A 320 13.72 -18.99 -11.85
N PHE A 321 13.72 -18.55 -10.59
CA PHE A 321 13.95 -19.34 -9.37
C PHE A 321 12.81 -19.04 -8.41
N LEU A 322 12.14 -20.07 -7.89
CA LEU A 322 11.09 -19.91 -6.87
C LEU A 322 10.84 -21.21 -6.11
N TRP A 323 10.70 -21.13 -4.80
CA TRP A 323 10.14 -22.25 -4.04
C TRP A 323 8.67 -22.47 -4.39
N SER A 324 8.29 -23.75 -4.52
CA SER A 324 6.90 -24.18 -4.48
C SER A 324 6.36 -24.07 -3.04
N SER A 325 5.03 -24.11 -2.85
CA SER A 325 4.48 -24.42 -1.52
C SER A 325 4.78 -25.87 -1.09
N LEU A 326 4.99 -26.77 -2.05
CA LEU A 326 5.39 -28.15 -1.78
C LEU A 326 6.72 -28.13 -1.00
N PRO A 327 6.77 -28.79 0.18
CA PRO A 327 7.97 -28.82 1.00
C PRO A 327 9.20 -29.22 0.19
N HIS A 328 10.32 -28.57 0.50
CA HIS A 328 11.63 -28.79 -0.09
C HIS A 328 11.71 -28.61 -1.63
N THR A 329 10.66 -28.16 -2.32
CA THR A 329 10.61 -28.19 -3.80
C THR A 329 10.94 -26.83 -4.41
N LEU A 330 12.13 -26.70 -5.00
CA LEU A 330 12.57 -25.51 -5.75
C LEU A 330 12.27 -25.69 -7.25
N ILE A 331 11.65 -24.70 -7.88
CA ILE A 331 11.46 -24.64 -9.34
C ILE A 331 12.52 -23.73 -9.93
N TYR A 332 13.19 -24.19 -11.00
CA TYR A 332 14.27 -23.44 -11.64
C TYR A 332 14.31 -23.65 -13.16
N GLY A 333 14.67 -22.61 -13.91
CA GLY A 333 14.99 -22.71 -15.35
C GLY A 333 16.41 -23.25 -15.54
N GLY A 334 16.61 -24.25 -16.40
CA GLY A 334 17.92 -24.80 -16.75
C GLY A 334 18.15 -24.85 -18.25
N GLU A 335 19.33 -25.30 -18.65
CA GLU A 335 19.67 -25.52 -20.05
C GLU A 335 20.28 -26.92 -20.25
N GLN A 336 19.60 -27.75 -21.04
CA GLN A 336 20.02 -29.10 -21.39
C GLN A 336 20.18 -29.18 -22.91
N SER A 337 21.40 -29.44 -23.38
CA SER A 337 21.72 -29.52 -24.81
C SER A 337 21.31 -28.26 -25.60
N ASP A 338 21.66 -27.08 -25.06
CA ASP A 338 21.35 -25.75 -25.61
C ASP A 338 19.83 -25.46 -25.76
N ARG A 339 18.99 -26.24 -25.06
CA ARG A 339 17.55 -25.99 -24.94
C ARG A 339 17.22 -25.48 -23.55
N PRO A 340 16.51 -24.35 -23.42
CA PRO A 340 15.97 -23.94 -22.15
C PRO A 340 14.87 -24.93 -21.72
N THR A 341 14.85 -25.22 -20.43
CA THR A 341 14.05 -26.28 -19.81
C THR A 341 13.65 -25.82 -18.41
N LEU A 342 12.55 -26.33 -17.87
CA LEU A 342 12.11 -26.03 -16.52
C LEU A 342 12.17 -27.31 -15.68
N TYR A 343 12.73 -27.21 -14.47
CA TYR A 343 12.89 -28.31 -13.54
C TYR A 343 12.21 -28.03 -12.21
N THR A 344 11.88 -29.10 -11.50
CA THR A 344 11.69 -29.11 -10.04
C THR A 344 12.92 -29.75 -9.41
N LEU A 345 13.21 -29.38 -8.16
CA LEU A 345 14.35 -29.85 -7.38
C LEU A 345 13.91 -30.11 -5.95
N ASP A 346 13.98 -31.35 -5.51
CA ASP A 346 13.82 -31.69 -4.11
C ASP A 346 15.13 -31.39 -3.36
N ALA A 347 15.12 -30.34 -2.55
CA ALA A 347 16.24 -29.88 -1.73
C ALA A 347 16.70 -30.90 -0.68
N SER A 348 15.86 -31.87 -0.33
CA SER A 348 16.17 -32.89 0.69
C SER A 348 16.85 -34.14 0.12
N THR A 349 16.58 -34.49 -1.14
CA THR A 349 17.23 -35.61 -1.85
C THR A 349 18.27 -35.18 -2.86
N GLY A 350 18.24 -33.91 -3.26
CA GLY A 350 19.07 -33.33 -4.29
C GLY A 350 18.63 -33.68 -5.73
N ILE A 351 17.46 -34.29 -5.90
CA ILE A 351 17.02 -34.84 -7.20
C ILE A 351 16.29 -33.76 -8.01
N SER A 352 16.83 -33.43 -9.18
CA SER A 352 16.14 -32.64 -10.20
C SER A 352 15.22 -33.51 -11.05
N THR A 353 13.97 -33.09 -11.23
CA THR A 353 13.00 -33.69 -12.16
C THR A 353 12.64 -32.68 -13.25
N LEU A 354 12.75 -33.10 -14.52
CA LEU A 354 12.34 -32.30 -15.67
C LEU A 354 10.82 -32.05 -15.61
N LEU A 355 10.42 -30.79 -15.51
CA LEU A 355 9.02 -30.36 -15.50
C LEU A 355 8.54 -30.04 -16.91
N ILE A 356 9.36 -29.35 -17.71
CA ILE A 356 9.07 -28.95 -19.09
C ILE A 356 10.35 -28.95 -19.94
N ASP A 357 10.29 -29.53 -21.13
CA ASP A 357 11.37 -29.53 -22.12
C ASP A 357 11.14 -28.49 -23.24
N ASP A 358 12.22 -28.03 -23.88
CA ASP A 358 12.26 -27.18 -25.09
C ASP A 358 11.45 -25.85 -25.00
N ILE A 359 11.54 -25.16 -23.85
CA ILE A 359 10.71 -24.01 -23.48
C ILE A 359 11.55 -22.96 -22.74
N GLU A 360 11.51 -21.70 -23.20
CA GLU A 360 12.24 -20.57 -22.58
C GLU A 360 11.33 -19.75 -21.65
N PRO A 361 11.29 -20.04 -20.33
CA PRO A 361 10.43 -19.31 -19.40
C PRO A 361 10.94 -17.87 -19.19
N TYR A 362 10.21 -16.89 -19.72
CA TYR A 362 10.41 -15.46 -19.41
C TYR A 362 9.89 -15.09 -18.02
N SER A 363 8.82 -15.75 -17.59
CA SER A 363 8.24 -15.55 -16.26
C SER A 363 7.57 -16.84 -15.80
N VAL A 364 7.79 -17.20 -14.53
CA VAL A 364 7.02 -18.23 -13.84
C VAL A 364 6.46 -17.61 -12.58
N SER A 365 5.15 -17.75 -12.39
CA SER A 365 4.44 -17.27 -11.21
C SER A 365 3.66 -18.44 -10.60
N PRO A 366 3.90 -18.83 -9.34
CA PRO A 366 3.10 -19.85 -8.68
C PRO A 366 1.75 -19.26 -8.26
N SER A 367 0.71 -20.09 -8.23
CA SER A 367 -0.57 -19.70 -7.64
C SER A 367 -0.43 -19.46 -6.13
N PRO A 368 -1.28 -18.63 -5.50
CA PRO A 368 -1.27 -18.43 -4.05
C PRO A 368 -1.42 -19.71 -3.21
N ASP A 369 -2.18 -20.71 -3.69
CA ASP A 369 -2.21 -22.06 -3.12
C ASP A 369 -1.04 -22.95 -3.59
N SER A 370 -0.34 -22.51 -4.63
CA SER A 370 0.76 -23.17 -5.32
C SER A 370 0.43 -24.60 -5.77
N SER A 371 -0.85 -24.88 -6.06
CA SER A 371 -1.23 -26.07 -6.83
C SER A 371 -0.81 -25.97 -8.30
N MET A 372 -0.54 -24.75 -8.79
CA MET A 372 -0.27 -24.49 -10.21
C MET A 372 0.84 -23.45 -10.43
N LEU A 373 1.48 -23.53 -11.60
CA LEU A 373 2.38 -22.52 -12.16
C LEU A 373 1.78 -21.89 -13.40
N ALA A 374 1.84 -20.56 -13.48
CA ALA A 374 1.61 -19.78 -14.69
C ALA A 374 2.98 -19.49 -15.31
N ILE A 375 3.19 -19.93 -16.54
CA ILE A 375 4.49 -19.90 -17.21
C ILE A 375 4.33 -19.15 -18.52
N ILE A 376 5.01 -18.01 -18.65
CA ILE A 376 5.11 -17.24 -19.88
C ILE A 376 6.41 -17.64 -20.59
N THR A 377 6.31 -18.17 -21.81
CA THR A 377 7.45 -18.73 -22.55
C THR A 377 7.45 -18.35 -24.03
N SER A 378 8.61 -18.30 -24.69
CA SER A 378 8.66 -18.50 -26.15
C SER A 378 8.70 -19.98 -26.51
N THR A 379 8.14 -20.34 -27.66
CA THR A 379 8.28 -21.68 -28.29
C THR A 379 9.36 -21.71 -29.37
N ARG A 380 10.01 -20.59 -29.70
CA ARG A 380 11.07 -20.49 -30.72
C ARG A 380 12.10 -19.41 -30.37
N PRO A 381 13.41 -19.71 -30.36
CA PRO A 381 14.47 -18.74 -30.06
C PRO A 381 14.46 -17.45 -30.92
N ASN A 382 13.87 -17.51 -32.12
CA ASN A 382 13.84 -16.40 -33.08
C ASN A 382 12.49 -15.67 -33.18
N TYR A 383 11.48 -16.04 -32.38
CA TYR A 383 10.16 -15.40 -32.43
C TYR A 383 9.62 -15.12 -31.03
N PHE A 384 9.57 -13.83 -30.65
CA PHE A 384 8.92 -13.35 -29.43
C PHE A 384 7.38 -13.45 -29.53
N THR A 385 6.87 -14.67 -29.55
CA THR A 385 5.45 -14.97 -29.35
C THR A 385 5.31 -15.63 -27.97
N PRO A 386 5.03 -14.86 -26.91
CA PRO A 386 4.85 -15.40 -25.58
C PRO A 386 3.57 -16.24 -25.49
N HIS A 387 3.71 -17.47 -25.03
CA HIS A 387 2.64 -18.40 -24.69
C HIS A 387 2.48 -18.44 -23.17
N LEU A 388 1.24 -18.45 -22.68
CA LEU A 388 0.95 -18.86 -21.31
C LEU A 388 0.74 -20.38 -21.29
N ILE A 389 1.38 -21.05 -20.35
CA ILE A 389 1.15 -22.46 -20.00
C ILE A 389 0.79 -22.52 -18.52
N SER A 390 -0.24 -23.30 -18.18
CA SER A 390 -0.58 -23.63 -16.79
C SER A 390 -0.16 -25.07 -16.49
N VAL A 391 0.68 -25.27 -15.47
CA VAL A 391 1.15 -26.61 -15.06
C VAL A 391 0.73 -26.87 -13.61
N ALA A 392 0.04 -27.99 -13.38
CA ALA A 392 -0.28 -28.45 -12.03
C ALA A 392 0.96 -29.08 -11.37
N LEU A 393 1.17 -28.81 -10.08
CA LEU A 393 2.34 -29.25 -9.32
C LEU A 393 2.12 -30.56 -8.55
N ASP A 394 0.86 -30.97 -8.36
CA ASP A 394 0.47 -32.11 -7.54
C ASP A 394 0.54 -33.47 -8.26
N GLN A 395 0.73 -33.47 -9.60
CA GLN A 395 0.64 -34.69 -10.42
C GLN A 395 1.76 -34.75 -11.46
N HIS A 396 2.45 -35.90 -11.54
CA HIS A 396 3.43 -36.24 -12.59
C HIS A 396 2.79 -36.47 -13.98
N THR A 397 1.70 -35.78 -14.31
CA THR A 397 0.88 -36.05 -15.48
C THR A 397 0.71 -34.81 -16.35
N THR A 398 1.05 -34.95 -17.63
CA THR A 398 0.58 -34.18 -18.80
C THR A 398 0.19 -32.70 -18.57
N PRO A 399 0.95 -31.73 -19.13
CA PRO A 399 0.59 -30.31 -19.09
C PRO A 399 -0.88 -30.06 -19.44
N PHE A 400 -1.51 -29.12 -18.74
CA PHE A 400 -2.96 -28.87 -18.82
C PHE A 400 -3.32 -28.06 -20.09
N GLY A 401 -3.06 -28.68 -21.24
CA GLY A 401 -3.09 -28.04 -22.55
C GLY A 401 -1.90 -27.11 -22.79
N THR A 402 -1.12 -27.37 -23.84
CA THR A 402 -0.41 -26.28 -24.50
C THR A 402 -1.47 -25.34 -25.08
N PHE A 403 -1.50 -24.08 -24.64
CA PHE A 403 -2.29 -23.06 -25.32
C PHE A 403 -1.61 -22.72 -26.65
N GLU A 404 -1.80 -23.60 -27.65
CA GLU A 404 -1.26 -23.46 -29.00
C GLU A 404 -1.76 -22.15 -29.64
N SER A 405 -0.87 -21.15 -29.60
CA SER A 405 -0.93 -19.86 -30.29
C SER A 405 -2.26 -19.08 -30.28
N VAL A 406 -3.18 -19.35 -29.34
CA VAL A 406 -4.58 -18.88 -29.40
C VAL A 406 -5.21 -19.22 -30.78
N GLY A 407 -4.84 -20.38 -31.35
CA GLY A 407 -4.97 -20.65 -32.78
C GLY A 407 -5.90 -21.78 -33.19
N GLN A 408 -6.05 -22.86 -32.40
CA GLN A 408 -6.75 -24.08 -32.89
C GLN A 408 -7.85 -24.70 -32.01
N TYR A 409 -7.98 -24.34 -30.71
CA TYR A 409 -9.02 -24.92 -29.84
C TYR A 409 -10.12 -23.94 -29.37
N PHE A 410 -10.06 -22.66 -29.75
CA PHE A 410 -11.17 -21.72 -29.61
C PHE A 410 -11.56 -21.17 -31.01
N PRO A 411 -12.61 -21.69 -31.67
CA PRO A 411 -12.95 -21.32 -33.06
C PRO A 411 -13.52 -19.89 -33.24
N ARG A 412 -13.24 -18.96 -32.31
CA ARG A 412 -13.69 -17.55 -32.34
C ARG A 412 -12.71 -16.53 -31.75
N LEU A 413 -11.53 -16.94 -31.27
CA LEU A 413 -10.48 -15.98 -30.92
C LEU A 413 -9.54 -15.87 -32.13
N SER A 414 -9.49 -14.69 -32.76
CA SER A 414 -8.45 -14.42 -33.75
C SER A 414 -7.09 -14.54 -33.07
N PRO A 415 -6.18 -15.41 -33.55
CA PRO A 415 -4.81 -15.39 -33.05
C PRO A 415 -4.24 -13.98 -33.28
N ILE A 416 -3.53 -13.44 -32.29
CA ILE A 416 -2.78 -12.18 -32.45
C ILE A 416 -1.58 -12.50 -33.33
N THR A 417 -1.80 -12.51 -34.64
CA THR A 417 -0.81 -12.92 -35.63
C THR A 417 0.13 -11.76 -35.94
N HIS A 418 1.42 -12.01 -35.73
CA HIS A 418 2.58 -11.23 -36.20
C HIS A 418 2.97 -9.94 -35.45
N GLU A 419 2.24 -9.47 -34.44
CA GLU A 419 2.73 -8.35 -33.60
C GLU A 419 3.53 -8.87 -32.39
N HIS A 420 4.81 -8.45 -32.30
CA HIS A 420 5.70 -8.79 -31.18
C HIS A 420 5.11 -8.27 -29.86
N LEU A 421 4.88 -9.17 -28.90
CA LEU A 421 4.47 -8.80 -27.55
C LEU A 421 5.73 -8.56 -26.70
N SER A 422 5.88 -7.34 -26.19
CA SER A 422 6.83 -6.96 -25.14
C SER A 422 6.15 -7.00 -23.77
N ASN A 423 6.96 -6.97 -22.70
CA ASN A 423 6.51 -6.67 -21.34
C ASN A 423 5.28 -7.50 -20.88
N VAL A 424 5.36 -8.83 -21.06
CA VAL A 424 4.28 -9.73 -20.66
C VAL A 424 4.45 -10.17 -19.20
N PHE A 425 3.47 -9.86 -18.38
CA PHE A 425 3.44 -10.23 -16.96
C PHE A 425 2.20 -11.07 -16.66
N SER A 426 2.33 -12.03 -15.73
CA SER A 426 1.22 -12.79 -15.17
C SER A 426 1.03 -12.45 -13.70
N ARG A 427 -0.23 -12.27 -13.26
CA ARG A 427 -0.61 -12.17 -11.84
C ARG A 427 -1.82 -13.04 -11.55
N TRP A 428 -1.65 -13.98 -10.63
CA TRP A 428 -2.75 -14.82 -10.13
C TRP A 428 -3.78 -14.01 -9.34
N SER A 429 -5.04 -14.42 -9.41
CA SER A 429 -6.06 -14.00 -8.46
C SER A 429 -5.75 -14.54 -7.06
N PRO A 430 -6.13 -13.83 -5.98
CA PRO A 430 -5.90 -14.30 -4.60
C PRO A 430 -6.48 -15.69 -4.31
N ASP A 431 -7.53 -16.08 -5.02
CA ASP A 431 -8.20 -17.37 -4.86
C ASP A 431 -7.61 -18.52 -5.70
N SER A 432 -6.51 -18.28 -6.43
CA SER A 432 -5.81 -19.24 -7.31
C SER A 432 -6.62 -19.79 -8.48
N LYS A 433 -7.83 -19.26 -8.77
CA LYS A 433 -8.69 -19.78 -9.86
C LYS A 433 -8.52 -19.05 -11.18
N SER A 434 -7.87 -17.88 -11.18
CA SER A 434 -7.69 -17.05 -12.37
C SER A 434 -6.25 -16.53 -12.50
N ILE A 435 -5.81 -16.34 -13.74
CA ILE A 435 -4.55 -15.65 -14.08
C ILE A 435 -4.92 -14.43 -14.90
N MET A 436 -4.49 -13.25 -14.47
CA MET A 436 -4.45 -12.06 -15.32
C MET A 436 -3.11 -12.03 -16.06
N LEU A 437 -3.15 -11.78 -17.37
CA LEU A 437 -2.01 -11.46 -18.21
C LEU A 437 -2.12 -10.00 -18.63
N THR A 438 -1.08 -9.21 -18.38
CA THR A 438 -0.86 -7.95 -19.07
C THR A 438 0.20 -8.17 -20.14
N ALA A 439 -0.02 -7.64 -21.34
CA ALA A 439 0.92 -7.72 -22.45
C ALA A 439 0.86 -6.44 -23.28
N GLU A 440 2.00 -6.01 -23.78
CA GLU A 440 2.14 -4.81 -24.60
C GLU A 440 2.58 -5.23 -26.02
N ASN A 441 2.09 -4.57 -27.07
CA ASN A 441 2.71 -4.66 -28.39
C ASN A 441 2.91 -3.27 -28.99
N ALA A 442 3.34 -3.17 -30.24
CA ALA A 442 3.60 -1.88 -30.89
C ALA A 442 2.35 -0.96 -31.01
N SER A 443 1.15 -1.56 -31.05
CA SER A 443 -0.10 -0.91 -31.44
C SER A 443 -1.15 -0.85 -30.32
N PHE A 444 -1.06 -1.76 -29.34
CA PHE A 444 -2.08 -2.01 -28.31
C PHE A 444 -1.44 -2.42 -26.97
N TYR A 445 -2.17 -2.18 -25.90
CA TYR A 445 -2.05 -2.95 -24.67
C TYR A 445 -3.17 -4.00 -24.62
N THR A 446 -2.85 -5.20 -24.18
CA THR A 446 -3.78 -6.32 -24.05
C THR A 446 -3.83 -6.78 -22.60
N ILE A 447 -5.02 -6.81 -22.01
CA ILE A 447 -5.28 -7.46 -20.73
C ILE A 447 -6.14 -8.68 -20.99
N ARG A 448 -5.63 -9.86 -20.65
CA ARG A 448 -6.39 -11.12 -20.67
C ARG A 448 -6.58 -11.61 -19.24
N TRP A 449 -7.67 -12.31 -18.98
CA TRP A 449 -7.78 -13.15 -17.81
C TRP A 449 -8.31 -14.51 -18.21
N LEU A 450 -7.71 -15.54 -17.64
CA LEU A 450 -8.05 -16.94 -17.82
C LEU A 450 -8.59 -17.44 -16.49
N ARG A 451 -9.84 -17.92 -16.48
CA ARG A 451 -10.37 -18.70 -15.35
C ARG A 451 -10.13 -20.17 -15.61
N ILE A 452 -9.27 -20.78 -14.80
CA ILE A 452 -8.67 -22.08 -15.11
C ILE A 452 -9.69 -23.22 -15.05
N GLN A 453 -10.50 -23.26 -14.00
CA GLN A 453 -11.50 -24.32 -13.80
C GLN A 453 -12.55 -24.43 -14.92
N SER A 454 -12.83 -23.33 -15.63
CA SER A 454 -13.78 -23.29 -16.74
C SER A 454 -13.12 -23.27 -18.13
N GLY A 455 -11.78 -23.18 -18.20
CA GLY A 455 -11.05 -22.90 -19.44
C GLY A 455 -11.46 -21.58 -20.12
N MET A 456 -12.18 -20.70 -19.41
CA MET A 456 -12.75 -19.49 -20.01
C MET A 456 -11.66 -18.42 -20.11
N VAL A 457 -11.18 -18.19 -21.33
CA VAL A 457 -10.34 -17.04 -21.66
C VAL A 457 -11.22 -15.85 -22.01
N GLN A 458 -10.94 -14.71 -21.39
CA GLN A 458 -11.49 -13.43 -21.77
C GLN A 458 -10.36 -12.45 -22.08
N GLN A 459 -10.63 -11.50 -22.97
CA GLN A 459 -9.64 -10.60 -23.55
C GLN A 459 -10.21 -9.20 -23.70
N LEU A 460 -9.40 -8.22 -23.32
CA LEU A 460 -9.58 -6.81 -23.60
C LEU A 460 -8.34 -6.30 -24.33
N GLN A 461 -8.55 -5.45 -25.33
CA GLN A 461 -7.50 -4.79 -26.09
C GLN A 461 -7.77 -3.29 -26.11
N PHE A 462 -6.74 -2.51 -25.88
CA PHE A 462 -6.79 -1.06 -25.78
C PHE A 462 -5.76 -0.46 -26.75
N PRO A 463 -6.16 0.41 -27.69
CA PRO A 463 -5.22 1.05 -28.62
C PRO A 463 -4.18 1.90 -27.88
N LYS A 464 -2.90 1.76 -28.21
CA LYS A 464 -1.84 2.62 -27.65
C LYS A 464 -2.03 4.10 -27.98
N GLN A 465 -2.70 4.41 -29.08
CA GLN A 465 -3.03 5.79 -29.45
C GLN A 465 -3.95 6.50 -28.44
N GLU A 466 -4.65 5.74 -27.58
CA GLU A 466 -5.48 6.29 -26.51
C GLU A 466 -4.68 6.49 -25.21
N LEU A 467 -3.48 5.89 -25.08
CA LEU A 467 -2.75 5.70 -23.81
C LEU A 467 -1.22 5.92 -23.97
N PRO A 468 -0.71 7.17 -23.97
CA PRO A 468 0.69 7.43 -24.33
C PRO A 468 1.69 7.40 -23.17
N TYR A 469 1.32 6.85 -22.00
CA TYR A 469 2.26 6.61 -20.90
C TYR A 469 2.70 5.15 -20.87
N GLU A 470 3.97 4.92 -20.51
CA GLU A 470 4.75 3.72 -20.87
C GLU A 470 4.56 2.51 -19.93
N ARG A 471 3.67 2.56 -18.92
CA ARG A 471 3.49 1.45 -17.98
C ARG A 471 2.02 1.26 -17.59
N LEU A 472 1.50 0.05 -17.83
CA LEU A 472 0.21 -0.39 -17.32
C LEU A 472 0.39 -1.38 -16.18
N ASP A 473 -0.11 -1.03 -15.00
CA ASP A 473 -0.24 -1.94 -13.87
C ASP A 473 -1.72 -2.28 -13.64
N GLY A 474 -2.09 -3.53 -13.94
CA GLY A 474 -3.35 -4.11 -13.48
C GLY A 474 -3.15 -4.77 -12.11
N PHE A 475 -4.16 -4.69 -11.24
CA PHE A 475 -4.15 -5.41 -9.96
C PHE A 475 -5.53 -6.02 -9.65
N TRP A 476 -5.50 -7.10 -8.87
CA TRP A 476 -6.69 -7.72 -8.32
C TRP A 476 -7.13 -6.95 -7.07
N LEU A 477 -8.39 -6.55 -7.00
CA LEU A 477 -9.05 -6.17 -5.75
C LEU A 477 -10.08 -7.24 -5.43
N THR A 478 -9.78 -8.09 -4.44
CA THR A 478 -10.52 -9.33 -4.15
C THR A 478 -10.69 -10.23 -5.39
N ASN A 479 -11.83 -10.16 -6.10
CA ASN A 479 -12.15 -10.90 -7.32
C ASN A 479 -12.41 -10.00 -8.54
N GLU A 480 -12.26 -8.69 -8.41
CA GLU A 480 -12.36 -7.75 -9.52
C GLU A 480 -10.96 -7.38 -10.04
N ILE A 481 -10.84 -7.14 -11.33
CA ILE A 481 -9.63 -6.56 -11.92
C ILE A 481 -9.84 -5.05 -11.99
N ILE A 482 -8.95 -4.32 -11.31
CA ILE A 482 -8.88 -2.86 -11.40
C ILE A 482 -7.76 -2.49 -12.36
N TRP A 483 -8.09 -1.61 -13.30
CA TRP A 483 -7.13 -1.06 -14.25
C TRP A 483 -7.21 0.47 -14.28
N LEU A 484 -6.09 1.10 -13.95
CA LEU A 484 -5.88 2.54 -14.06
C LEU A 484 -5.16 2.83 -15.37
N SER A 485 -5.62 3.81 -16.13
CA SER A 485 -4.95 4.25 -17.35
C SER A 485 -4.93 5.77 -17.47
N GLN A 486 -3.84 6.30 -18.04
CA GLN A 486 -3.66 7.73 -18.28
C GLN A 486 -3.70 8.04 -19.78
N VAL A 487 -4.61 8.95 -20.15
CA VAL A 487 -4.88 9.39 -21.52
C VAL A 487 -3.98 10.58 -21.88
N ALA A 488 -3.77 10.80 -23.18
CA ALA A 488 -2.81 11.76 -23.74
C ALA A 488 -2.99 13.22 -23.33
N ASP A 489 -4.21 13.61 -23.01
CA ASP A 489 -4.61 14.96 -22.58
C ASP A 489 -4.46 15.17 -21.06
N GLY A 490 -3.91 14.18 -20.35
CA GLY A 490 -3.76 14.21 -18.90
C GLY A 490 -5.00 13.76 -18.14
N ARG A 491 -6.07 13.31 -18.82
CA ARG A 491 -7.22 12.65 -18.18
C ARG A 491 -6.80 11.24 -17.70
N GLN A 492 -7.47 10.74 -16.68
CA GLN A 492 -7.34 9.34 -16.26
C GLN A 492 -8.65 8.61 -16.51
N THR A 493 -8.57 7.39 -17.05
CA THR A 493 -9.71 6.48 -17.19
C THR A 493 -9.49 5.33 -16.23
N VAL A 494 -10.48 5.06 -15.37
CA VAL A 494 -10.48 3.86 -14.55
C VAL A 494 -11.47 2.87 -15.11
N TRP A 495 -11.03 1.62 -15.18
CA TRP A 495 -11.80 0.51 -15.64
C TRP A 495 -11.89 -0.51 -14.53
N LEU A 496 -13.11 -0.99 -14.31
CA LEU A 496 -13.39 -2.07 -13.38
C LEU A 496 -13.99 -3.22 -14.16
N LEU A 497 -13.50 -4.40 -13.85
CA LEU A 497 -13.87 -5.62 -14.53
C LEU A 497 -14.24 -6.68 -13.50
N ASP A 498 -15.53 -6.93 -13.39
CA ASP A 498 -16.06 -8.06 -12.65
C ASP A 498 -15.72 -9.36 -13.38
N THR A 499 -14.82 -10.16 -12.80
CA THR A 499 -14.36 -11.42 -13.40
C THR A 499 -15.35 -12.58 -13.24
N HIS A 500 -16.42 -12.42 -12.46
CA HIS A 500 -17.49 -13.41 -12.34
C HIS A 500 -18.51 -13.32 -13.45
N SER A 501 -19.05 -12.13 -13.75
CA SER A 501 -20.14 -12.00 -14.73
C SER A 501 -19.68 -12.05 -16.17
N ALA A 502 -18.37 -11.94 -16.44
CA ALA A 502 -17.78 -12.05 -17.77
C ALA A 502 -18.28 -11.01 -18.81
N THR A 503 -19.10 -10.05 -18.38
CA THR A 503 -19.91 -9.17 -19.24
C THR A 503 -19.97 -7.73 -18.76
N LYS A 504 -19.72 -7.45 -17.48
CA LYS A 504 -19.60 -6.08 -16.94
C LYS A 504 -18.16 -5.57 -17.03
N LEU A 505 -17.81 -5.07 -18.21
CA LEU A 505 -16.90 -3.93 -18.30
C LEU A 505 -17.61 -2.70 -17.71
N LEU A 506 -17.18 -2.25 -16.53
CA LEU A 506 -17.55 -0.93 -16.04
C LEU A 506 -16.56 0.09 -16.59
N PHE A 507 -16.90 0.63 -17.76
CA PHE A 507 -16.22 1.76 -18.36
C PHE A 507 -16.62 3.05 -17.64
N LEU A 508 -15.73 3.59 -16.80
CA LEU A 508 -15.82 4.97 -16.35
C LEU A 508 -14.98 5.86 -17.26
N SER A 509 -15.27 5.83 -18.57
CA SER A 509 -15.00 7.01 -19.39
C SER A 509 -16.04 8.05 -19.07
N ALA A 510 -15.57 9.05 -18.37
CA ALA A 510 -16.11 10.37 -18.49
C ALA A 510 -15.14 11.13 -19.40
N THR A 511 -15.64 11.65 -20.53
CA THR A 511 -14.80 12.37 -21.50
C THR A 511 -14.25 13.68 -20.95
N ASP A 512 -14.70 14.11 -19.76
CA ASP A 512 -14.12 15.22 -19.00
C ASP A 512 -13.93 14.87 -17.50
N ILE A 513 -13.33 13.72 -17.17
CA ILE A 513 -12.71 13.55 -15.84
C ILE A 513 -11.52 14.50 -15.74
N ASP A 514 -11.72 15.67 -15.12
CA ASP A 514 -10.63 16.42 -14.46
C ASP A 514 -9.90 15.43 -13.54
N SER A 515 -8.61 15.19 -13.81
CA SER A 515 -7.77 14.05 -13.37
C SER A 515 -7.49 13.92 -11.86
N TYR A 516 -8.35 14.50 -11.03
CA TYR A 516 -8.18 14.73 -9.60
C TYR A 516 -9.40 14.32 -8.76
N ASN A 517 -10.48 13.79 -9.36
CA ASN A 517 -11.81 13.72 -8.71
C ASN A 517 -12.53 12.35 -8.73
N ALA A 518 -11.86 11.25 -9.08
CA ALA A 518 -12.40 9.91 -8.83
C ALA A 518 -12.16 9.53 -7.37
N VAL A 519 -13.23 9.30 -6.60
CA VAL A 519 -13.13 8.91 -5.18
C VAL A 519 -13.86 7.60 -4.94
N TRP A 520 -13.16 6.69 -4.27
CA TRP A 520 -13.57 5.32 -3.97
C TRP A 520 -14.11 5.27 -2.54
N PHE A 521 -15.18 4.52 -2.31
CA PHE A 521 -15.77 4.32 -0.99
C PHE A 521 -16.16 2.86 -0.84
N ASP A 522 -15.57 2.23 0.18
CA ASP A 522 -15.69 0.82 0.57
C ASP A 522 -15.71 -0.18 -0.60
N ASP A 523 -16.29 -1.37 -0.39
CA ASP A 523 -16.49 -2.39 -1.43
C ASP A 523 -17.75 -2.10 -2.27
N SER A 524 -18.40 -0.94 -2.07
CA SER A 524 -19.74 -0.66 -2.60
C SER A 524 -19.84 0.57 -3.51
N TYR A 525 -18.94 1.56 -3.55
CA TYR A 525 -19.17 2.77 -4.36
C TYR A 525 -17.95 3.39 -5.07
N ILE A 526 -18.19 3.94 -6.26
CA ILE A 526 -17.31 4.92 -6.93
C ILE A 526 -18.09 6.22 -7.20
N LEU A 527 -17.45 7.35 -6.90
CA LEU A 527 -17.88 8.67 -7.37
C LEU A 527 -16.91 9.18 -8.45
N ALA A 528 -17.45 9.54 -9.62
CA ALA A 528 -16.70 10.15 -10.71
C ALA A 528 -17.45 11.38 -11.26
N ARG A 529 -16.73 12.49 -11.47
CA ARG A 529 -17.27 13.69 -12.11
C ARG A 529 -17.07 13.59 -13.62
N ASN A 530 -18.15 13.68 -14.39
CA ASN A 530 -18.13 13.53 -15.85
C ASN A 530 -17.97 14.86 -16.60
N SER A 531 -18.38 15.97 -15.99
CA SER A 531 -18.28 17.29 -16.61
C SER A 531 -18.40 18.40 -15.56
N THR A 532 -18.48 19.64 -16.03
CA THR A 532 -18.86 20.83 -15.24
C THR A 532 -20.18 20.70 -14.47
N THR A 533 -21.07 19.79 -14.86
CA THR A 533 -22.43 19.69 -14.28
C THR A 533 -22.85 18.28 -13.88
N THR A 534 -22.08 17.23 -14.17
CA THR A 534 -22.54 15.84 -13.93
C THR A 534 -21.64 15.08 -12.97
N ILE A 535 -22.23 14.55 -11.90
CA ILE A 535 -21.60 13.55 -11.03
C ILE A 535 -22.30 12.21 -11.20
N ILE A 536 -21.49 11.17 -11.36
CA ILE A 536 -21.90 9.78 -11.45
C ILE A 536 -21.51 9.13 -10.13
N SER A 537 -22.49 8.60 -9.39
CA SER A 537 -22.24 7.58 -8.38
C SER A 537 -22.71 6.23 -8.89
N ARG A 538 -21.98 5.17 -8.56
CA ARG A 538 -22.39 3.80 -8.91
C ARG A 538 -22.12 2.85 -7.75
N LEU A 539 -23.08 1.97 -7.48
CA LEU A 539 -22.88 0.80 -6.63
C LEU A 539 -22.02 -0.26 -7.35
N ILE A 540 -21.03 -0.83 -6.65
CA ILE A 540 -20.13 -1.87 -7.17
C ILE A 540 -20.89 -3.19 -7.46
N ASP A 541 -21.93 -3.51 -6.68
CA ASP A 541 -22.89 -4.59 -7.02
C ASP A 541 -23.58 -4.41 -8.40
N GLY A 542 -23.48 -3.20 -8.95
CA GLY A 542 -23.98 -2.80 -10.24
C GLY A 542 -25.49 -2.61 -10.32
N ALA A 543 -26.20 -2.54 -9.18
CA ALA A 543 -27.65 -2.39 -9.09
C ALA A 543 -28.16 -0.98 -9.42
N ALA A 544 -27.33 0.06 -9.26
CA ALA A 544 -27.69 1.43 -9.65
C ALA A 544 -26.49 2.27 -10.11
N VAL A 545 -26.70 2.99 -11.23
CA VAL A 545 -25.94 4.20 -11.60
C VAL A 545 -26.86 5.38 -11.31
N PHE A 546 -26.42 6.30 -10.46
CA PHE A 546 -27.11 7.59 -10.28
C PHE A 546 -26.28 8.68 -10.95
N SER A 547 -26.80 9.25 -12.03
CA SER A 547 -26.26 10.46 -12.65
C SER A 547 -27.02 11.68 -12.14
N PHE A 548 -26.36 12.54 -11.37
CA PHE A 548 -26.92 13.79 -10.92
C PHE A 548 -26.46 14.91 -11.85
N GLN A 549 -27.39 15.55 -12.54
CA GLN A 549 -27.13 16.85 -13.16
C GLN A 549 -27.30 17.95 -12.12
N LEU A 550 -26.24 18.72 -11.94
CA LEU A 550 -26.21 19.94 -11.15
C LEU A 550 -26.86 21.07 -11.98
N PRO A 551 -27.69 21.92 -11.35
CA PRO A 551 -28.40 22.98 -12.07
C PRO A 551 -27.48 24.09 -12.61
N THR A 552 -26.22 24.13 -12.17
CA THR A 552 -25.22 25.12 -12.58
C THR A 552 -23.84 24.49 -12.78
N VAL A 553 -22.97 25.21 -13.51
CA VAL A 553 -21.57 24.86 -13.74
C VAL A 553 -20.78 24.93 -12.43
N ALA A 554 -20.49 23.77 -11.87
CA ALA A 554 -19.84 23.59 -10.58
C ALA A 554 -18.36 23.20 -10.74
N TYR A 555 -17.48 23.84 -9.98
CA TYR A 555 -16.04 23.57 -9.90
C TYR A 555 -15.60 23.50 -8.44
N GLY A 556 -15.57 22.28 -7.90
CA GLY A 556 -15.04 21.97 -6.57
C GLY A 556 -14.80 20.48 -6.45
N VAL A 557 -13.89 20.09 -5.55
CA VAL A 557 -13.69 18.68 -5.20
C VAL A 557 -14.90 18.24 -4.36
N PRO A 558 -15.64 17.19 -4.75
CA PRO A 558 -16.74 16.68 -3.93
C PRO A 558 -16.20 16.17 -2.58
N TYR A 559 -16.56 16.85 -1.49
CA TYR A 559 -16.18 16.44 -0.13
C TYR A 559 -17.26 15.54 0.47
N MET A 560 -16.96 14.24 0.59
CA MET A 560 -17.83 13.26 1.24
C MET A 560 -17.11 12.58 2.42
N GLU A 561 -17.86 12.34 3.49
CA GLU A 561 -17.45 11.49 4.62
C GLU A 561 -18.22 10.15 4.57
N PRO A 562 -17.66 9.06 5.13
CA PRO A 562 -18.01 7.67 4.73
C PRO A 562 -19.34 7.10 5.29
N TYR A 563 -20.34 7.92 5.62
CA TYR A 563 -21.59 7.46 6.25
C TYR A 563 -22.73 7.18 5.25
N GLU A 564 -22.62 6.11 4.46
CA GLU A 564 -23.65 5.49 3.58
C GLU A 564 -24.34 6.40 2.52
N ARG A 565 -24.20 7.72 2.57
CA ARG A 565 -24.89 8.72 1.73
C ARG A 565 -24.02 9.98 1.57
N ALA A 566 -24.31 10.77 0.54
CA ALA A 566 -23.45 11.83 0.06
C ALA A 566 -23.91 13.23 0.52
N VAL A 567 -22.99 14.07 0.98
CA VAL A 567 -23.11 15.54 0.91
C VAL A 567 -22.12 16.01 -0.15
N LEU A 568 -22.54 16.97 -0.98
CA LEU A 568 -21.72 17.57 -2.02
C LEU A 568 -21.74 19.09 -1.86
N LEU A 569 -20.57 19.68 -1.63
CA LEU A 569 -20.39 21.12 -1.60
C LEU A 569 -19.82 21.59 -2.95
N PHE A 570 -20.49 22.52 -3.62
CA PHE A 570 -20.01 23.09 -4.88
C PHE A 570 -19.69 24.58 -4.76
N ARG A 571 -18.62 24.97 -5.43
CA ARG A 571 -18.33 26.37 -5.76
C ARG A 571 -18.49 26.55 -7.27
N PRO A 572 -19.35 27.46 -7.77
CA PRO A 572 -19.38 27.78 -9.19
C PRO A 572 -18.14 28.59 -9.59
N ARG A 573 -17.65 28.43 -10.84
CA ARG A 573 -16.41 29.08 -11.33
C ARG A 573 -16.61 30.51 -11.81
N ASP A 574 -17.71 30.78 -12.54
CA ASP A 574 -17.85 31.98 -13.35
C ASP A 574 -19.07 32.84 -12.96
N SER A 575 -19.01 33.41 -11.76
CA SER A 575 -19.15 34.86 -11.61
C SER A 575 -18.70 35.27 -10.21
N SER A 576 -18.28 36.53 -10.06
CA SER A 576 -18.01 37.17 -8.75
C SER A 576 -19.27 37.37 -7.88
N MET A 577 -20.39 36.72 -8.21
CA MET A 577 -21.68 36.79 -7.51
C MET A 577 -22.43 35.45 -7.45
N ALA A 578 -21.86 34.34 -7.98
CA ALA A 578 -22.53 33.05 -7.93
C ALA A 578 -22.26 32.38 -6.57
N ARG A 579 -23.33 32.17 -5.80
CA ARG A 579 -23.27 31.59 -4.46
C ARG A 579 -22.76 30.14 -4.53
N PRO A 580 -21.83 29.70 -3.67
CA PRO A 580 -21.57 28.28 -3.48
C PRO A 580 -22.84 27.63 -2.92
N THR A 581 -23.16 26.44 -3.42
CA THR A 581 -24.35 25.71 -3.01
C THR A 581 -23.96 24.38 -2.39
N LEU A 582 -24.48 24.16 -1.19
CA LEU A 582 -24.44 22.87 -0.51
C LEU A 582 -25.63 22.03 -0.96
N TYR A 583 -25.36 20.79 -1.37
CA TYR A 583 -26.38 19.78 -1.64
C TYR A 583 -26.22 18.58 -0.71
N LEU A 584 -27.33 18.07 -0.19
CA LEU A 584 -27.41 16.72 0.37
C LEU A 584 -27.97 15.79 -0.71
N ILE A 585 -27.29 14.67 -0.94
CA ILE A 585 -27.74 13.61 -1.85
C ILE A 585 -28.00 12.34 -1.05
N THR A 586 -29.29 12.09 -0.78
CA THR A 586 -29.77 10.88 -0.11
C THR A 586 -30.46 9.95 -1.11
N GLY A 587 -29.68 9.04 -1.70
CA GLY A 587 -30.20 8.15 -2.75
C GLY A 587 -30.58 8.96 -3.99
N THR A 588 -31.85 8.91 -4.39
CA THR A 588 -32.35 9.61 -5.59
C THR A 588 -32.74 11.08 -5.38
N SER A 589 -32.73 11.59 -4.15
CA SER A 589 -33.14 12.98 -3.85
C SER A 589 -31.95 13.89 -3.58
N THR A 590 -31.92 15.03 -4.28
CA THR A 590 -31.03 16.16 -4.01
C THR A 590 -31.80 17.27 -3.28
N VAL A 591 -31.32 17.70 -2.11
CA VAL A 591 -31.81 18.90 -1.43
C VAL A 591 -30.79 20.02 -1.60
N ASP A 592 -31.24 21.17 -2.07
CA ASP A 592 -30.45 22.40 -2.26
C ASP A 592 -30.58 23.28 -1.00
N TYR A 593 -29.47 23.72 -0.41
CA TYR A 593 -29.43 24.58 0.79
C TYR A 593 -28.87 25.98 0.49
N THR A 594 -29.31 26.63 -0.58
CA THR A 594 -28.88 27.98 -1.01
C THR A 594 -29.09 29.12 0.02
N ALA A 595 -28.17 29.26 0.97
CA ALA A 595 -27.59 30.52 1.50
C ALA A 595 -26.51 30.21 2.55
N PRO A 596 -25.38 30.95 2.66
CA PRO A 596 -25.03 32.24 2.03
C PRO A 596 -23.75 32.20 1.15
N MET A 597 -23.07 33.34 0.89
CA MET A 597 -22.03 33.46 -0.17
C MET A 597 -20.65 32.82 0.08
N ASP A 598 -20.22 32.59 1.32
CA ASP A 598 -19.01 31.79 1.59
C ASP A 598 -19.38 30.60 2.47
N LEU A 599 -19.04 29.40 1.99
CA LEU A 599 -19.19 28.14 2.71
C LEU A 599 -17.83 27.49 2.92
N THR A 600 -17.56 27.07 4.15
CA THR A 600 -16.35 26.31 4.51
C THR A 600 -16.59 24.81 4.33
N ARG A 601 -15.56 23.97 4.48
CA ARG A 601 -15.76 22.51 4.38
C ARG A 601 -16.71 22.03 5.49
N PRO A 602 -17.83 21.37 5.15
CA PRO A 602 -18.75 20.82 6.13
C PRO A 602 -18.12 19.58 6.79
N ALA A 603 -18.51 19.28 8.02
CA ALA A 603 -18.13 18.04 8.70
C ALA A 603 -19.36 17.37 9.31
N TRP A 604 -19.43 16.05 9.23
CA TRP A 604 -20.49 15.27 9.87
C TRP A 604 -20.16 14.96 11.33
N SER A 605 -21.19 14.85 12.16
CA SER A 605 -21.07 14.22 13.46
C SER A 605 -20.75 12.73 13.29
N SER A 606 -20.13 12.13 14.31
CA SER A 606 -19.69 10.72 14.27
C SER A 606 -20.82 9.69 14.24
N ASP A 607 -22.06 10.11 14.43
CA ASP A 607 -23.27 9.30 14.24
C ASP A 607 -23.92 9.49 12.85
N GLY A 608 -23.43 10.44 12.04
CA GLY A 608 -24.02 10.79 10.74
C GLY A 608 -25.39 11.48 10.83
N GLU A 609 -25.87 11.82 12.03
CA GLU A 609 -27.21 12.41 12.23
C GLU A 609 -27.21 13.95 12.16
N MET A 610 -26.03 14.58 12.16
CA MET A 610 -25.84 16.02 11.99
C MET A 610 -24.65 16.33 11.09
N PHE A 611 -24.67 17.50 10.47
CA PHE A 611 -23.48 18.10 9.87
C PHE A 611 -23.39 19.58 10.23
N ALA A 612 -22.19 20.13 10.18
CA ALA A 612 -21.92 21.52 10.51
C ALA A 612 -21.00 22.18 9.49
N TYR A 613 -21.27 23.45 9.19
CA TYR A 613 -20.47 24.28 8.28
C TYR A 613 -20.41 25.72 8.79
N VAL A 614 -19.33 26.45 8.48
CA VAL A 614 -19.30 27.90 8.67
C VAL A 614 -19.80 28.57 7.39
N ALA A 615 -20.65 29.57 7.59
CA ALA A 615 -21.35 30.36 6.59
C ALA A 615 -21.12 31.86 6.86
N LYS A 616 -20.95 32.67 5.82
CA LYS A 616 -20.79 34.14 5.95
C LYS A 616 -21.99 34.86 5.36
N ASP A 617 -22.70 35.65 6.16
CA ASP A 617 -23.91 36.35 5.71
C ASP A 617 -23.59 37.66 4.97
N ASP A 618 -24.16 37.82 3.78
CA ASP A 618 -23.95 38.94 2.85
C ASP A 618 -24.17 40.32 3.51
N TYR A 619 -25.06 40.42 4.50
CA TYR A 619 -25.55 41.70 5.05
C TYR A 619 -24.98 42.08 6.42
N THR A 620 -24.38 41.15 7.16
CA THR A 620 -24.01 41.39 8.58
C THR A 620 -22.51 41.35 8.86
N SER A 621 -21.68 41.06 7.84
CA SER A 621 -20.22 40.85 7.95
C SER A 621 -19.77 39.73 8.91
N GLY A 622 -20.72 39.05 9.58
CA GLY A 622 -20.45 37.98 10.52
C GLY A 622 -20.34 36.62 9.84
N TRP A 623 -19.40 35.82 10.33
CA TRP A 623 -19.44 34.37 10.14
C TRP A 623 -20.43 33.76 11.14
N ARG A 624 -21.07 32.67 10.75
CA ARG A 624 -21.92 31.85 11.61
C ARG A 624 -21.63 30.38 11.39
N LEU A 625 -21.65 29.61 12.46
CA LEU A 625 -21.59 28.17 12.43
C LEU A 625 -23.03 27.65 12.38
N GLU A 626 -23.39 27.01 11.28
CA GLU A 626 -24.67 26.35 11.12
C GLU A 626 -24.52 24.86 11.39
N ILE A 627 -25.44 24.31 12.18
CA ILE A 627 -25.56 22.89 12.47
C ILE A 627 -26.92 22.45 11.95
N MET A 628 -26.91 21.48 11.05
CA MET A 628 -28.09 20.89 10.45
C MET A 628 -28.17 19.42 10.83
N SER A 629 -29.38 18.88 10.84
CA SER A 629 -29.63 17.43 10.92
C SER A 629 -29.40 16.76 9.57
N ARG A 630 -29.29 15.43 9.57
CA ARG A 630 -29.14 14.57 8.39
C ARG A 630 -30.20 14.75 7.31
N ASN A 631 -31.38 15.31 7.62
CA ASN A 631 -32.42 15.62 6.64
C ASN A 631 -32.38 17.09 6.14
N GLY A 632 -31.44 17.90 6.62
CA GLY A 632 -31.32 19.32 6.30
C GLY A 632 -32.14 20.26 7.17
N THR A 633 -32.84 19.79 8.20
CA THR A 633 -33.47 20.69 9.16
C THR A 633 -32.38 21.39 9.96
N ARG A 634 -32.33 22.72 9.88
CA ARG A 634 -31.41 23.58 10.65
C ARG A 634 -31.68 23.38 12.15
N LEU A 635 -30.71 22.83 12.88
CA LEU A 635 -30.80 22.53 14.31
C LEU A 635 -30.32 23.69 15.18
N LYS A 636 -29.19 24.30 14.79
CA LYS A 636 -28.60 25.41 15.54
C LYS A 636 -27.88 26.39 14.61
N GLU A 637 -27.98 27.67 14.96
CA GLU A 637 -27.15 28.74 14.44
C GLU A 637 -26.32 29.28 15.61
N LEU A 638 -25.01 29.38 15.43
CA LEU A 638 -24.09 29.94 16.42
C LEU A 638 -23.34 31.11 15.76
N PRO A 639 -23.51 32.35 16.26
CA PRO A 639 -22.76 33.48 15.72
C PRO A 639 -21.28 33.31 16.04
N VAL A 640 -20.44 33.21 15.01
CA VAL A 640 -18.98 33.23 15.17
C VAL A 640 -18.59 34.70 15.27
N GLN A 641 -18.65 35.25 16.48
CA GLN A 641 -18.22 36.63 16.69
C GLN A 641 -16.77 36.79 16.21
N PRO A 642 -16.46 37.86 15.44
CA PRO A 642 -15.10 38.14 15.05
C PRO A 642 -14.30 38.59 16.28
N LEU A 643 -13.71 37.62 16.98
CA LEU A 643 -12.75 37.86 18.07
C LEU A 643 -11.52 38.65 17.58
N LEU A 644 -11.33 38.75 16.26
CA LEU A 644 -10.32 39.56 15.58
C LEU A 644 -10.95 40.28 14.37
N SER A 645 -11.50 41.48 14.57
CA SER A 645 -12.19 42.28 13.53
C SER A 645 -11.30 42.80 12.39
N ASN A 646 -9.99 42.52 12.42
CA ASN A 646 -8.97 43.15 11.56
C ASN A 646 -8.17 42.13 10.72
N LEU A 647 -8.61 40.86 10.65
CA LEU A 647 -7.98 39.83 9.83
C LEU A 647 -9.02 39.16 8.94
N ASP A 648 -8.73 39.06 7.64
CA ASP A 648 -9.48 38.24 6.69
C ASP A 648 -9.23 36.74 6.97
N LEU A 649 -9.83 36.26 8.07
CA LEU A 649 -9.76 34.85 8.48
C LEU A 649 -10.76 34.03 7.64
N TYR A 650 -10.23 33.40 6.59
CA TYR A 650 -10.91 32.31 5.90
C TYR A 650 -10.82 31.03 6.74
N TYR A 651 -11.86 30.70 7.51
CA TYR A 651 -11.91 29.37 8.13
C TYR A 651 -12.04 28.31 7.03
N GLU A 652 -11.17 27.30 7.00
CA GLU A 652 -11.20 26.27 5.94
C GLU A 652 -11.85 24.96 6.38
N GLN A 653 -11.82 24.63 7.67
CA GLN A 653 -12.26 23.34 8.16
C GLN A 653 -13.02 23.43 9.50
N VAL A 654 -14.17 22.74 9.52
CA VAL A 654 -14.91 22.34 10.72
C VAL A 654 -14.51 20.90 11.08
N ARG A 655 -14.45 20.55 12.36
CA ARG A 655 -14.37 19.15 12.83
C ARG A 655 -15.24 18.94 14.06
N TRP A 656 -15.92 17.79 14.13
CA TRP A 656 -16.57 17.33 15.36
C TRP A 656 -15.56 16.59 16.24
N THR A 657 -15.62 16.80 17.54
CA THR A 657 -14.81 16.06 18.52
C THR A 657 -15.59 15.85 19.81
N ASN A 658 -15.30 14.73 20.48
CA ASN A 658 -15.69 14.56 21.87
C ASN A 658 -14.79 15.47 22.73
N CYS A 659 -15.37 16.10 23.75
CA CYS A 659 -14.61 16.81 24.79
C CYS A 659 -14.48 15.91 26.02
N ASP A 660 -13.23 15.65 26.43
CA ASP A 660 -12.81 15.24 27.79
C ASP A 660 -11.84 16.32 28.31
#